data_AF-A0A7W3Z529-F1
#
_entry.id   AF-A0A7W3Z529-F1
#
_cell.length_a   1.000
_cell.length_b   1.000
_cell.length_c   1.000
_cell.angle_alpha   90.00
_cell.angle_beta   90.00
_cell.angle_gamma   90.00
#
_symmetry.space_group_name_H-M   'P 1'
#
loop_
_entity.id
_entity.type
_entity.pdbx_description
1 polymer ?
#
loop_
_entity_poly.entity_id
_entity_poly.type
_entity_poly.pdbx_seq_one_letter_code
_entity_poly.pdbx_strand_id
1 'polypeptide(L)'
;MSKLNDIIKNKAVKYGVILLVGLLLGWLIFGGSATHEHNGEPAPTEEAAVVWTCSMHPQIKMDKPGKCPLCAMDLIPLKSSGGGDDAIDDDAIQMSKEAIALANIQTTVVGRQEAIKDLQLYGTIQVDERLQQSQTSHVNGRIEKLFINFTGESVRQGQLIATIYSPDLLNAQQELLEAQKLTDFQPMLLDAAKEKLRLWKMSDAQINKVLATGKVSPYVSITANTSGIVTAKNVNQGDYINQGSVLYSISNMNKLWAVFEAYEADLPFIKEGNTLEYTLQSIPGKVYKGKISFINPIIDATSRTAKIRVEADNKDQALKPEMYATATIKAAISGTESHQLTIPKSAVLWTGKRSVIYVKQPNTTTPAFKMREIVLGPSLGENYVVVSGLQDGEEVVTRGVFTVDSSAQLEGKPSMMNNEASTHPAPGEEGHTMFTVSGNCDMCKARIEKAAKSIAGVTSATWNSKDQMLHLNFDKTKTDQQKVSKAIAAAGHDTALDKAADKAYNALPSCCLYSRDQAKPKQQADHGDHTKHDTPSTSATKPMSKEGHQGHAMLPVKGNCGLCKERIETAAKGVAGVSTANWDVNAKVLHLNFDPTKTDQKKISKAVAAAGHDTALDKATDKTYANLHGCCQYER
;
A
#
# COMPACT_ATOMS: atom_id res chain seq x y z
N MET A 1 21.54 -9.20 -98.77
CA MET A 1 20.48 -8.17 -98.59
C MET A 1 19.90 -7.74 -99.94
N SER A 2 19.21 -8.63 -100.66
CA SER A 2 18.47 -8.28 -101.88
C SER A 2 17.11 -8.98 -102.03
N LYS A 3 16.76 -9.93 -101.14
CA LYS A 3 15.45 -10.62 -101.15
C LYS A 3 14.39 -10.01 -100.22
N LEU A 4 14.77 -9.06 -99.34
CA LEU A 4 13.86 -8.46 -98.36
C LEU A 4 13.06 -7.27 -98.93
N ASN A 5 13.61 -6.56 -99.93
CA ASN A 5 12.96 -5.41 -100.55
C ASN A 5 11.81 -5.78 -101.51
N ASP A 6 11.80 -7.00 -102.05
CA ASP A 6 10.71 -7.46 -102.94
C ASP A 6 9.49 -7.96 -102.15
N ILE A 7 9.67 -8.39 -100.89
CA ILE A 7 8.59 -8.78 -99.99
C ILE A 7 7.78 -7.56 -99.52
N ILE A 8 8.42 -6.40 -99.39
CA ILE A 8 7.79 -5.14 -98.91
C ILE A 8 7.01 -4.41 -100.01
N LYS A 9 7.21 -4.74 -101.29
CA LYS A 9 6.47 -4.16 -102.43
C LYS A 9 5.15 -4.88 -102.76
N ASN A 10 4.90 -6.04 -102.16
CA ASN A 10 3.65 -6.77 -102.37
C ASN A 10 2.51 -6.07 -101.60
N LYS A 11 1.48 -5.62 -102.32
CA LYS A 11 0.29 -4.96 -101.74
C LYS A 11 -0.34 -5.82 -100.64
N ALA A 12 -0.36 -7.15 -100.79
CA ALA A 12 -0.90 -8.07 -99.79
C ALA A 12 -0.11 -8.04 -98.47
N VAL A 13 1.22 -7.89 -98.52
CA VAL A 13 2.08 -7.83 -97.33
C VAL A 13 1.92 -6.48 -96.62
N LYS A 14 1.79 -5.38 -97.37
CA LYS A 14 1.48 -4.06 -96.78
C LYS A 14 0.12 -4.04 -96.07
N TYR A 15 -0.93 -4.58 -96.69
CA TYR A 15 -2.24 -4.68 -96.04
C TYR A 15 -2.23 -5.63 -94.84
N GLY A 16 -1.46 -6.73 -94.90
CA GLY A 16 -1.28 -7.64 -93.77
C GLY A 16 -0.59 -6.98 -92.57
N VAL A 17 0.43 -6.15 -92.80
CA VAL A 17 1.11 -5.40 -91.72
C VAL A 17 0.20 -4.32 -91.13
N ILE A 18 -0.57 -3.59 -91.96
CA ILE A 18 -1.54 -2.60 -91.48
C ILE A 18 -2.64 -3.27 -90.64
N LEU A 19 -3.11 -4.46 -91.06
CA LEU A 19 -4.13 -5.22 -90.33
C LEU A 19 -3.60 -5.76 -89.00
N LEU A 20 -2.34 -6.22 -88.96
CA LEU A 20 -1.69 -6.66 -87.71
C LEU A 20 -1.47 -5.50 -86.73
N VAL A 21 -1.02 -4.34 -87.22
CA VAL A 21 -0.86 -3.13 -86.40
C VAL A 21 -2.22 -2.63 -85.91
N GLY A 22 -3.26 -2.69 -86.74
CA GLY A 22 -4.63 -2.35 -86.35
C GLY A 22 -5.23 -3.30 -85.30
N LEU A 23 -4.99 -4.61 -85.42
CA LEU A 23 -5.40 -5.61 -84.42
C LEU A 23 -4.67 -5.41 -83.09
N LEU A 24 -3.39 -5.07 -83.14
CA LEU A 24 -2.56 -4.87 -81.95
C LEU A 24 -2.92 -3.56 -81.22
N LEU A 25 -3.23 -2.49 -81.96
CA LEU A 25 -3.79 -1.25 -81.40
C LEU A 25 -5.23 -1.45 -80.87
N GLY A 26 -6.06 -2.25 -81.55
CA GLY A 26 -7.39 -2.60 -81.07
C GLY A 26 -7.37 -3.37 -79.76
N TRP A 27 -6.43 -4.32 -79.60
CA TRP A 27 -6.25 -5.08 -78.36
C TRP A 27 -5.72 -4.22 -77.21
N LEU A 28 -4.83 -3.25 -77.48
CA LEU A 28 -4.32 -2.33 -76.45
C LEU A 28 -5.36 -1.31 -75.96
N ILE A 29 -6.34 -0.94 -76.79
CA ILE A 29 -7.38 0.05 -76.43
C ILE A 29 -8.63 -0.61 -75.83
N PHE A 30 -8.98 -1.85 -76.25
CA PHE A 30 -10.20 -2.54 -75.81
C PHE A 30 -9.94 -3.82 -75.00
N GLY A 31 -8.69 -4.19 -74.71
CA GLY A 31 -8.29 -5.37 -73.94
C GLY A 31 -8.36 -5.20 -72.41
N GLY A 32 -9.23 -4.33 -71.92
CA GLY A 32 -9.61 -4.30 -70.50
C GLY A 32 -10.69 -5.34 -70.24
N SER A 33 -10.40 -6.31 -69.38
CA SER A 33 -11.33 -7.38 -68.97
C SER A 33 -12.64 -6.81 -68.44
N ALA A 34 -13.70 -6.92 -69.23
CA ALA A 34 -15.08 -6.78 -68.79
C ALA A 34 -15.47 -8.06 -68.02
N THR A 35 -15.48 -8.00 -66.70
CA THR A 35 -16.27 -8.92 -65.89
C THR A 35 -17.75 -8.54 -66.05
N HIS A 36 -18.54 -9.53 -66.45
CA HIS A 36 -19.96 -9.46 -66.74
C HIS A 36 -20.78 -8.78 -65.62
N GLU A 37 -21.43 -7.66 -65.95
CA GLU A 37 -22.64 -7.20 -65.26
C GLU A 37 -23.78 -8.17 -65.61
N HIS A 38 -24.12 -9.04 -64.66
CA HIS A 38 -25.45 -9.62 -64.61
C HIS A 38 -26.36 -8.62 -63.89
N ASN A 39 -27.34 -8.08 -64.62
CA ASN A 39 -28.58 -7.55 -64.05
C ASN A 39 -29.28 -8.69 -63.30
N GLY A 40 -28.93 -8.88 -62.04
CA GLY A 40 -29.73 -9.55 -61.03
C GLY A 40 -30.40 -8.47 -60.18
N GLU A 41 -31.68 -8.67 -59.89
CA GLU A 41 -32.41 -7.91 -58.88
C GLU A 41 -31.56 -7.78 -57.60
N PRO A 42 -31.62 -6.64 -56.87
CA PRO A 42 -30.86 -6.50 -55.65
C PRO A 42 -31.41 -7.50 -54.63
N ALA A 43 -30.69 -8.62 -54.44
CA ALA A 43 -30.69 -9.32 -53.18
C ALA A 43 -30.23 -8.32 -52.11
N PRO A 44 -30.88 -8.28 -50.93
CA PRO A 44 -30.53 -7.30 -49.91
C PRO A 44 -29.08 -7.54 -49.51
N THR A 45 -28.23 -6.55 -49.77
CA THR A 45 -26.97 -6.40 -49.07
C THR A 45 -27.32 -6.30 -47.59
N GLU A 46 -27.00 -7.34 -46.82
CA GLU A 46 -26.94 -7.24 -45.37
C GLU A 46 -25.89 -6.15 -45.06
N GLU A 47 -26.38 -4.94 -44.79
CA GLU A 47 -25.58 -3.90 -44.19
C GLU A 47 -24.98 -4.47 -42.90
N ALA A 48 -23.66 -4.48 -42.79
CA ALA A 48 -22.99 -4.82 -41.53
C ALA A 48 -23.65 -3.99 -40.43
N ALA A 49 -24.31 -4.66 -39.48
CA ALA A 49 -25.12 -4.01 -38.46
C ALA A 49 -24.23 -3.04 -37.66
N VAL A 50 -24.33 -1.74 -37.97
CA VAL A 50 -23.59 -0.69 -37.27
C VAL A 50 -24.25 -0.56 -35.90
N VAL A 51 -23.55 -1.03 -34.86
CA VAL A 51 -24.01 -0.90 -33.48
C VAL A 51 -23.74 0.53 -33.00
N TRP A 52 -24.75 1.17 -32.43
CA TRP A 52 -24.71 2.52 -31.90
C TRP A 52 -24.59 2.49 -30.37
N THR A 53 -23.73 3.33 -29.79
CA THR A 53 -23.53 3.43 -28.34
C THR A 53 -23.58 4.87 -27.84
N CYS A 54 -23.78 5.05 -26.53
CA CYS A 54 -23.76 6.37 -25.88
C CYS A 54 -22.41 6.62 -25.21
N SER A 55 -21.76 7.75 -25.49
CA SER A 55 -20.46 8.12 -24.89
C SER A 55 -20.43 8.13 -23.36
N MET A 56 -21.57 8.41 -22.71
CA MET A 56 -21.70 8.37 -21.25
C MET A 56 -22.20 7.03 -20.69
N HIS A 57 -22.80 6.19 -21.53
CA HIS A 57 -23.34 4.89 -21.11
C HIS A 57 -22.96 3.81 -22.13
N PRO A 58 -21.68 3.39 -22.18
CA PRO A 58 -21.15 2.48 -23.20
C PRO A 58 -21.82 1.10 -23.22
N GLN A 59 -22.45 0.73 -22.10
CA GLN A 59 -23.27 -0.47 -21.93
C GLN A 59 -24.54 -0.50 -22.79
N ILE A 60 -24.99 0.65 -23.31
CA ILE A 60 -26.14 0.72 -24.22
C ILE A 60 -25.66 0.51 -25.65
N LYS A 61 -26.02 -0.63 -26.24
CA LYS A 61 -25.76 -0.97 -27.65
C LYS A 61 -27.09 -1.09 -28.38
N MET A 62 -27.29 -0.31 -29.44
CA MET A 62 -28.49 -0.34 -30.27
C MET A 62 -28.14 -0.61 -31.72
N ASP A 63 -29.04 -1.25 -32.45
CA ASP A 63 -28.95 -1.58 -33.87
C ASP A 63 -29.25 -0.38 -34.79
N LYS A 64 -29.70 0.75 -34.22
CA LYS A 64 -30.12 1.95 -34.96
C LYS A 64 -29.72 3.25 -34.28
N PRO A 65 -29.55 4.34 -35.04
CA PRO A 65 -29.34 5.67 -34.47
C PRO A 65 -30.57 6.09 -33.64
N GLY A 66 -30.32 6.77 -32.53
CA GLY A 66 -31.37 7.17 -31.60
C GLY A 66 -30.83 7.90 -30.39
N LYS A 67 -31.68 8.10 -29.38
CA LYS A 67 -31.29 8.69 -28.10
C LYS A 67 -31.03 7.62 -27.06
N CYS A 68 -30.00 7.81 -26.25
CA CYS A 68 -29.71 6.95 -25.11
C CYS A 68 -30.91 6.93 -24.14
N PRO A 69 -31.44 5.75 -23.77
CA PRO A 69 -32.60 5.65 -22.88
C PRO A 69 -32.29 6.04 -21.43
N LEU A 70 -31.00 6.14 -21.07
CA LEU A 70 -30.56 6.56 -19.73
C LEU A 70 -30.35 8.07 -19.61
N CYS A 71 -29.75 8.72 -20.61
CA CYS A 71 -29.39 10.15 -20.53
C CYS A 71 -29.92 11.02 -21.67
N ALA A 72 -30.71 10.47 -22.59
CA ALA A 72 -31.34 11.16 -23.71
C ALA A 72 -30.39 11.92 -24.67
N MET A 73 -29.09 11.66 -24.60
CA MET A 73 -28.09 12.14 -25.58
C MET A 73 -28.08 11.25 -26.82
N ASP A 74 -27.69 11.81 -27.97
CA ASP A 74 -27.66 11.07 -29.24
C ASP A 74 -26.60 9.95 -29.21
N LEU A 75 -26.97 8.79 -29.75
CA LEU A 75 -26.08 7.65 -29.89
C LEU A 75 -25.11 7.89 -31.05
N ILE A 76 -23.87 7.43 -30.88
CA ILE A 76 -22.79 7.51 -31.87
C ILE A 76 -22.51 6.13 -32.47
N PRO A 77 -22.15 6.03 -33.76
CA PRO A 77 -21.89 4.75 -34.40
C PRO A 77 -20.57 4.16 -33.90
N LEU A 78 -20.60 2.95 -33.38
CA LEU A 78 -19.42 2.19 -33.00
C LEU A 78 -18.81 1.63 -34.29
N LYS A 79 -17.68 2.19 -34.72
CA LYS A 79 -16.96 1.66 -35.88
C LYS A 79 -16.40 0.28 -35.52
N SER A 80 -16.95 -0.76 -36.13
CA SER A 80 -16.29 -2.07 -36.16
C SER A 80 -14.98 -1.90 -36.92
N SER A 81 -13.86 -2.04 -36.22
CA SER A 81 -12.53 -2.16 -36.81
C SER A 81 -12.58 -3.21 -37.93
N GLY A 82 -12.08 -2.86 -39.11
CA GLY A 82 -12.27 -3.64 -40.33
C GLY A 82 -11.95 -5.13 -40.16
N GLY A 83 -12.90 -5.97 -40.56
CA GLY A 83 -12.69 -7.40 -40.73
C GLY A 83 -11.60 -7.65 -41.77
N GLY A 84 -10.61 -8.44 -41.39
CA GLY A 84 -9.48 -8.80 -42.25
C GLY A 84 -8.57 -9.87 -41.64
N ASP A 85 -8.57 -10.03 -40.32
CA ASP A 85 -7.77 -11.06 -39.65
C ASP A 85 -8.70 -12.01 -38.87
N ASP A 86 -8.92 -13.22 -39.40
CA ASP A 86 -9.70 -14.31 -38.75
C ASP A 86 -9.06 -14.84 -37.43
N ALA A 87 -7.98 -14.21 -36.97
CA ALA A 87 -7.16 -14.65 -35.83
C ALA A 87 -7.17 -13.68 -34.65
N ILE A 88 -7.98 -12.62 -34.67
CA ILE A 88 -8.08 -11.67 -33.55
C ILE A 88 -9.16 -12.12 -32.59
N ASP A 89 -8.76 -12.32 -31.33
CA ASP A 89 -9.66 -12.68 -30.23
C ASP A 89 -10.75 -11.62 -30.02
N ASP A 90 -12.01 -12.03 -29.85
CA ASP A 90 -13.17 -11.13 -29.71
C ASP A 90 -13.03 -10.15 -28.54
N ASP A 91 -12.30 -10.55 -27.50
CA ASP A 91 -12.04 -9.72 -26.31
C ASP A 91 -10.86 -8.75 -26.50
N ALA A 92 -10.16 -8.80 -27.63
CA ALA A 92 -9.00 -7.95 -27.90
C ALA A 92 -9.40 -6.58 -28.47
N ILE A 93 -8.79 -5.52 -27.95
CA ILE A 93 -8.94 -4.15 -28.47
C ILE A 93 -7.99 -3.95 -29.67
N GLN A 94 -8.54 -3.59 -30.82
CA GLN A 94 -7.76 -3.24 -32.00
C GLN A 94 -7.53 -1.73 -32.04
N MET A 95 -6.30 -1.30 -32.28
CA MET A 95 -5.96 0.12 -32.40
C MET A 95 -5.22 0.38 -33.71
N SER A 96 -5.50 1.52 -34.35
CA SER A 96 -4.75 1.93 -35.53
C SER A 96 -3.30 2.28 -35.17
N LYS A 97 -2.39 2.20 -36.16
CA LYS A 97 -0.97 2.51 -35.93
C LYS A 97 -0.78 3.98 -35.52
N GLU A 98 -1.62 4.86 -36.06
CA GLU A 98 -1.67 6.29 -35.73
C GLU A 98 -2.16 6.50 -34.30
N ALA A 99 -3.20 5.79 -33.86
CA ALA A 99 -3.70 5.86 -32.49
C ALA A 99 -2.64 5.41 -31.47
N ILE A 100 -1.89 4.35 -31.79
CA ILE A 100 -0.76 3.86 -30.97
C ILE A 100 0.34 4.89 -30.89
N ALA A 101 0.71 5.50 -32.02
CA ALA A 101 1.75 6.53 -32.06
C ALA A 101 1.34 7.79 -31.29
N LEU A 102 0.10 8.25 -31.46
CA LEU A 102 -0.45 9.41 -30.75
C LEU A 102 -0.56 9.18 -29.23
N ALA A 103 -0.96 7.97 -28.83
CA ALA A 103 -1.04 7.57 -27.43
C ALA A 103 0.34 7.20 -26.82
N ASN A 104 1.41 7.22 -27.62
CA ASN A 104 2.77 6.81 -27.22
C ASN A 104 2.78 5.44 -26.51
N ILE A 105 2.02 4.50 -27.07
CA ILE A 105 1.93 3.14 -26.56
C ILE A 105 3.22 2.40 -26.91
N GLN A 106 3.87 1.85 -25.89
CA GLN A 106 5.10 1.07 -26.04
C GLN A 106 4.89 -0.34 -25.50
N THR A 107 5.51 -1.31 -26.16
CA THR A 107 5.47 -2.71 -25.76
C THR A 107 6.88 -3.20 -25.45
N THR A 108 6.96 -4.28 -24.69
CA THR A 108 8.22 -4.94 -24.38
C THR A 108 8.02 -6.44 -24.45
N VAL A 109 8.96 -7.13 -25.09
CA VAL A 109 9.00 -8.59 -25.13
C VAL A 109 9.39 -9.07 -23.74
N VAL A 110 8.54 -9.92 -23.16
CA VAL A 110 8.75 -10.48 -21.84
C VAL A 110 9.76 -11.60 -21.98
N GLY A 111 10.81 -11.55 -21.16
CA GLY A 111 11.89 -12.51 -21.16
C GLY A 111 12.14 -13.04 -19.76
N ARG A 112 12.65 -14.27 -19.68
CA ARG A 112 13.24 -14.77 -18.43
C ARG A 112 14.57 -14.06 -18.14
N GLN A 113 14.67 -13.46 -16.97
CA GLN A 113 15.85 -12.71 -16.54
C GLN A 113 16.31 -13.18 -15.16
N GLU A 114 17.59 -12.94 -14.85
CA GLU A 114 18.09 -13.15 -13.49
C GLU A 114 17.40 -12.17 -12.55
N ALA A 115 16.61 -12.71 -11.62
CA ALA A 115 15.82 -11.91 -10.69
C ALA A 115 16.73 -11.35 -9.59
N ILE A 116 17.34 -10.20 -9.87
CA ILE A 116 18.14 -9.44 -8.90
C ILE A 116 17.24 -8.38 -8.27
N LYS A 117 17.09 -8.44 -6.94
CA LYS A 117 16.42 -7.39 -6.17
C LYS A 117 17.46 -6.39 -5.69
N ASP A 118 17.38 -5.17 -6.21
CA ASP A 118 18.14 -4.04 -5.67
C ASP A 118 17.43 -3.52 -4.41
N LEU A 119 18.10 -3.64 -3.27
CA LEU A 119 17.62 -3.21 -1.97
C LEU A 119 18.44 -2.02 -1.50
N GLN A 120 17.78 -0.93 -1.18
CA GLN A 120 18.40 0.23 -0.54
C GLN A 120 18.08 0.21 0.95
N LEU A 121 19.14 0.20 1.77
CA LEU A 121 19.02 0.21 3.22
C LEU A 121 19.62 1.49 3.79
N TYR A 122 19.10 1.89 4.95
CA TYR A 122 19.55 3.08 5.66
C TYR A 122 20.04 2.69 7.04
N GLY A 123 21.04 3.41 7.53
CA GLY A 123 21.72 2.99 8.75
C GLY A 123 22.65 4.03 9.33
N THR A 124 23.31 3.65 10.41
CA THR A 124 24.32 4.47 11.07
C THR A 124 25.58 3.67 11.36
N ILE A 125 26.71 4.38 11.46
CA ILE A 125 27.93 3.83 12.00
C ILE A 125 27.81 3.78 13.52
N GLN A 126 28.09 2.63 14.13
CA GLN A 126 28.00 2.39 15.56
C GLN A 126 29.32 1.85 16.10
N VAL A 127 29.51 2.04 17.40
CA VAL A 127 30.65 1.47 18.11
C VAL A 127 30.51 -0.05 18.17
N ASP A 128 31.61 -0.78 17.97
CA ASP A 128 31.64 -2.22 18.22
C ASP A 128 31.55 -2.46 19.73
N GLU A 129 30.39 -2.97 20.19
CA GLU A 129 30.13 -3.21 21.61
C GLU A 129 31.08 -4.25 22.22
N ARG A 130 31.68 -5.12 21.39
CA ARG A 130 32.67 -6.12 21.81
C ARG A 130 34.02 -5.48 22.16
N LEU A 131 34.28 -4.28 21.64
CA LEU A 131 35.50 -3.52 21.85
C LEU A 131 35.32 -2.37 22.86
N GLN A 132 34.15 -2.30 23.50
CA GLN A 132 33.88 -1.37 24.59
C GLN A 132 34.25 -2.01 25.94
N GLN A 133 34.98 -1.26 26.76
CA GLN A 133 35.35 -1.67 28.10
C GLN A 133 35.02 -0.60 29.13
N SER A 134 34.54 -1.06 30.28
CA SER A 134 34.28 -0.22 31.45
C SER A 134 35.53 -0.18 32.33
N GLN A 135 36.09 1.00 32.52
CA GLN A 135 37.18 1.22 33.46
C GLN A 135 36.58 1.45 34.86
N THR A 136 36.74 0.46 35.74
CA THR A 136 36.22 0.51 37.11
C THR A 136 37.28 0.87 38.13
N SER A 137 36.84 1.29 39.32
CA SER A 137 37.71 1.38 40.48
C SER A 137 37.83 0.04 41.20
N HIS A 138 39.04 -0.26 41.66
CA HIS A 138 39.33 -1.44 42.48
C HIS A 138 39.36 -1.16 43.98
N VAL A 139 39.26 0.11 44.38
CA VAL A 139 39.28 0.55 45.78
C VAL A 139 38.18 1.57 46.04
N ASN A 140 37.74 1.66 47.28
CA ASN A 140 36.89 2.76 47.74
C ASN A 140 37.75 4.00 47.95
N GLY A 141 37.21 5.18 47.66
CA GLY A 141 37.93 6.41 47.93
C GLY A 141 37.31 7.65 47.32
N ARG A 142 37.99 8.78 47.49
CA ARG A 142 37.63 10.06 46.87
C ARG A 142 38.55 10.34 45.69
N ILE A 143 37.99 10.76 44.56
CA ILE A 143 38.77 11.17 43.40
C ILE A 143 39.48 12.49 43.73
N GLU A 144 40.79 12.43 43.84
CA GLU A 144 41.62 13.59 44.13
C GLU A 144 41.92 14.39 42.86
N LYS A 145 42.25 13.68 41.77
CA LYS A 145 42.57 14.29 40.49
C LYS A 145 42.15 13.39 39.33
N LEU A 146 41.54 13.99 38.32
CA LEU A 146 41.30 13.35 37.03
C LEU A 146 42.30 13.88 36.01
N PHE A 147 42.84 12.99 35.20
CA PHE A 147 43.70 13.35 34.08
C PHE A 147 42.93 13.39 32.76
N ILE A 148 41.82 12.65 32.68
CA ILE A 148 40.90 12.65 31.53
C ILE A 148 39.64 13.43 31.90
N ASN A 149 39.42 14.55 31.24
CA ASN A 149 38.44 15.55 31.69
C ASN A 149 37.14 15.57 30.88
N PHE A 150 37.15 15.07 29.64
CA PHE A 150 36.01 15.12 28.72
C PHE A 150 35.89 13.84 27.87
N THR A 151 34.70 13.61 27.32
CA THR A 151 34.43 12.50 26.39
C THR A 151 35.02 12.81 25.01
N GLY A 152 35.50 11.78 24.30
CA GLY A 152 36.20 11.90 23.03
C GLY A 152 37.72 11.96 23.15
N GLU A 153 38.27 12.08 24.36
CA GLU A 153 39.71 12.01 24.60
C GLU A 153 40.26 10.58 24.38
N SER A 154 41.44 10.47 23.78
CA SER A 154 42.10 9.17 23.56
C SER A 154 42.94 8.79 24.77
N VAL A 155 42.89 7.51 25.13
CA VAL A 155 43.61 6.91 26.25
C VAL A 155 44.43 5.73 25.75
N ARG A 156 45.65 5.58 26.25
CA ARG A 156 46.53 4.42 26.01
C ARG A 156 46.51 3.49 27.22
N GLN A 157 46.64 2.20 26.97
CA GLN A 157 46.82 1.21 28.03
C GLN A 157 48.03 1.57 28.90
N GLY A 158 47.85 1.54 30.22
CA GLY A 158 48.84 1.95 31.22
C GLY A 158 48.91 3.46 31.47
N GLN A 159 48.20 4.30 30.72
CA GLN A 159 48.15 5.74 30.96
C GLN A 159 47.47 6.05 32.30
N LEU A 160 48.03 6.98 33.06
CA LEU A 160 47.43 7.47 34.30
C LEU A 160 46.16 8.26 33.98
N ILE A 161 45.02 7.83 34.53
CA ILE A 161 43.70 8.44 34.24
C ILE A 161 43.08 9.12 35.46
N ALA A 162 43.37 8.64 36.67
CA ALA A 162 42.88 9.24 37.90
C ALA A 162 43.82 8.95 39.08
N THR A 163 43.81 9.85 40.06
CA THR A 163 44.39 9.63 41.39
C THR A 163 43.26 9.62 42.42
N ILE A 164 43.19 8.57 43.22
CA ILE A 164 42.15 8.34 44.23
C ILE A 164 42.78 8.33 45.62
N TYR A 165 42.21 9.09 46.54
CA TYR A 165 42.51 9.00 47.97
C TYR A 165 41.72 7.85 48.59
N SER A 166 42.39 6.80 49.07
CA SER A 166 41.77 5.61 49.67
C SER A 166 42.27 5.37 51.10
N PRO A 167 41.42 5.59 52.12
CA PRO A 167 41.73 5.24 53.51
C PRO A 167 42.00 3.73 53.68
N ASP A 168 41.23 2.89 52.99
CA ASP A 168 41.35 1.44 53.08
C ASP A 168 42.73 0.96 52.59
N LEU A 169 43.23 1.55 51.49
CA LEU A 169 44.57 1.23 50.99
C LEU A 169 45.67 1.74 51.92
N LEU A 170 45.48 2.90 52.54
CA LEU A 170 46.42 3.43 53.53
C LEU A 170 46.59 2.44 54.70
N ASN A 171 45.47 1.95 55.24
CA ASN A 171 45.46 0.98 56.33
C ASN A 171 46.11 -0.34 55.90
N ALA A 172 45.78 -0.86 54.71
CA ALA A 172 46.39 -2.09 54.21
C ALA A 172 47.91 -1.97 53.97
N GLN A 173 48.41 -0.80 53.57
CA GLN A 173 49.86 -0.56 53.47
C GLN A 173 50.54 -0.54 54.85
N GLN A 174 49.88 0.00 55.87
CA GLN A 174 50.39 -0.04 57.25
C GLN A 174 50.42 -1.49 57.76
N GLU A 175 49.36 -2.28 57.52
CA GLU A 175 49.33 -3.71 57.81
C GLU A 175 50.48 -4.46 57.14
N LEU A 176 50.81 -4.14 55.88
CA LEU A 176 51.94 -4.73 55.16
C LEU A 176 53.28 -4.43 55.86
N LEU A 177 53.49 -3.19 56.30
CA LEU A 177 54.73 -2.79 56.99
C LEU A 177 54.85 -3.42 58.37
N GLU A 178 53.73 -3.60 59.09
CA GLU A 178 53.74 -4.33 60.37
C GLU A 178 54.01 -5.83 60.15
N ALA A 179 53.40 -6.44 59.13
CA ALA A 179 53.68 -7.82 58.75
C ALA A 179 55.15 -8.03 58.35
N GLN A 180 55.78 -7.04 57.70
CA GLN A 180 57.20 -7.07 57.34
C GLN A 180 58.11 -7.20 58.57
N LYS A 181 57.77 -6.57 59.70
CA LYS A 181 58.55 -6.69 60.94
C LYS A 181 58.47 -8.09 61.57
N LEU A 182 57.41 -8.84 61.26
CA LEU A 182 57.17 -10.19 61.78
C LEU A 182 57.62 -11.28 60.80
N THR A 183 58.26 -10.93 59.70
CA THR A 183 58.67 -11.87 58.64
C THR A 183 59.49 -13.04 59.17
N ASP A 184 60.39 -12.79 60.13
CA ASP A 184 61.26 -13.81 60.73
C ASP A 184 60.48 -14.88 61.52
N PHE A 185 59.27 -14.54 61.99
CA PHE A 185 58.43 -15.42 62.82
C PHE A 185 57.19 -15.95 62.08
N GLN A 186 56.61 -15.17 61.17
CA GLN A 186 55.37 -15.49 60.46
C GLN A 186 55.42 -15.02 58.98
N PRO A 187 56.18 -15.69 58.10
CA PRO A 187 56.31 -15.30 56.70
C PRO A 187 54.97 -15.33 55.95
N MET A 188 54.05 -16.22 56.33
CA MET A 188 52.71 -16.31 55.74
C MET A 188 51.88 -15.04 55.91
N LEU A 189 52.10 -14.26 56.97
CA LEU A 189 51.36 -13.02 57.23
C LEU A 189 51.76 -11.93 56.24
N LEU A 190 53.06 -11.82 55.93
CA LEU A 190 53.57 -10.90 54.93
C LEU A 190 53.01 -11.24 53.55
N ASP A 191 52.97 -12.52 53.20
CA ASP A 191 52.43 -12.95 51.91
C ASP A 191 50.92 -12.71 51.80
N ALA A 192 50.16 -12.92 52.87
CA ALA A 192 48.74 -12.58 52.93
C ALA A 192 48.50 -11.06 52.76
N ALA A 193 49.33 -10.22 53.38
CA ALA A 193 49.23 -8.76 53.24
C ALA A 193 49.57 -8.29 51.82
N LYS A 194 50.60 -8.89 51.18
CA LYS A 194 50.91 -8.64 49.77
C LYS A 194 49.73 -9.04 48.87
N GLU A 195 49.14 -10.20 49.11
CA GLU A 195 48.03 -10.70 48.30
C GLU A 195 46.79 -9.80 48.40
N LYS A 196 46.46 -9.32 49.61
CA LYS A 196 45.39 -8.33 49.83
C LYS A 196 45.57 -7.09 48.95
N LEU A 197 46.79 -6.55 48.87
CA LEU A 197 47.09 -5.38 48.03
C LEU A 197 47.05 -5.69 46.52
N ARG A 198 47.46 -6.90 46.10
CA ARG A 198 47.34 -7.35 44.70
C ARG A 198 45.89 -7.48 44.25
N LEU A 199 45.01 -7.96 45.12
CA LEU A 199 43.57 -8.02 44.84
C LEU A 199 42.97 -6.63 44.58
N TRP A 200 43.51 -5.60 45.23
CA TRP A 200 43.19 -4.19 44.96
C TRP A 200 43.97 -3.57 43.80
N LYS A 201 44.60 -4.42 42.97
CA LYS A 201 45.35 -4.08 41.75
C LYS A 201 46.54 -3.16 41.99
N MET A 202 47.11 -3.17 43.20
CA MET A 202 48.40 -2.56 43.45
C MET A 202 49.49 -3.44 42.81
N SER A 203 50.31 -2.86 41.95
CA SER A 203 51.39 -3.59 41.25
C SER A 203 52.47 -4.05 42.22
N ASP A 204 53.16 -5.14 41.90
CA ASP A 204 54.30 -5.62 42.70
C ASP A 204 55.39 -4.54 42.85
N ALA A 205 55.59 -3.70 41.83
CA ALA A 205 56.50 -2.57 41.89
C ALA A 205 56.08 -1.54 42.96
N GLN A 206 54.78 -1.25 43.08
CA GLN A 206 54.26 -0.37 44.13
C GLN A 206 54.37 -1.01 45.52
N ILE A 207 54.07 -2.31 45.65
CA ILE A 207 54.17 -3.06 46.91
C ILE A 207 55.63 -3.08 47.39
N ASN A 208 56.56 -3.46 46.51
CA ASN A 208 58.00 -3.49 46.83
C ASN A 208 58.56 -2.10 47.16
N LYS A 209 58.04 -1.05 46.52
CA LYS A 209 58.40 0.33 46.87
C LYS A 209 57.99 0.69 48.30
N VAL A 210 56.79 0.28 48.74
CA VAL A 210 56.35 0.49 50.12
C VAL A 210 57.26 -0.26 51.10
N LEU A 211 57.54 -1.55 50.82
CA LEU A 211 58.43 -2.38 51.66
C LEU A 211 59.87 -1.84 51.75
N ALA A 212 60.40 -1.31 50.65
CA ALA A 212 61.76 -0.78 50.59
C ALA A 212 61.89 0.60 51.24
N THR A 213 60.87 1.46 51.10
CA THR A 213 60.92 2.85 51.60
C THR A 213 60.35 3.01 53.01
N GLY A 214 59.53 2.06 53.48
CA GLY A 214 58.78 2.19 54.72
C GLY A 214 57.75 3.32 54.72
N LYS A 215 57.45 3.91 53.55
CA LYS A 215 56.51 5.04 53.41
C LYS A 215 55.22 4.58 52.77
N VAL A 216 54.10 4.85 53.46
CA VAL A 216 52.75 4.60 52.95
C VAL A 216 52.20 5.83 52.22
N SER A 217 51.34 5.60 51.23
CA SER A 217 50.64 6.67 50.49
C SER A 217 49.13 6.44 50.53
N PRO A 218 48.32 7.44 50.91
CA PRO A 218 46.87 7.32 50.81
C PRO A 218 46.37 7.48 49.36
N TYR A 219 47.23 7.88 48.43
CA TYR A 219 46.88 8.10 47.03
C TYR A 219 47.21 6.90 46.15
N VAL A 220 46.26 6.54 45.30
CA VAL A 220 46.31 5.42 44.35
C VAL A 220 46.22 5.96 42.94
N SER A 221 47.20 5.60 42.12
CA SER A 221 47.19 5.89 40.69
C SER A 221 46.38 4.82 39.96
N ILE A 222 45.26 5.22 39.38
CA ILE A 222 44.47 4.37 38.49
C ILE A 222 44.99 4.57 37.07
N THR A 223 45.38 3.47 36.43
CA THR A 223 45.83 3.46 35.03
C THR A 223 44.78 2.79 34.16
N ALA A 224 44.78 3.13 32.86
CA ALA A 224 43.85 2.55 31.91
C ALA A 224 44.21 1.10 31.57
N ASN A 225 43.24 0.20 31.64
CA ASN A 225 43.44 -1.22 31.31
C ASN A 225 43.46 -1.49 29.79
N THR A 226 42.95 -0.55 28.99
CA THR A 226 42.85 -0.67 27.53
C THR A 226 43.15 0.65 26.83
N SER A 227 43.43 0.58 25.53
CA SER A 227 43.59 1.75 24.68
C SER A 227 42.30 2.01 23.90
N GLY A 228 41.91 3.27 23.75
CA GLY A 228 40.71 3.65 23.00
C GLY A 228 40.35 5.12 23.17
N ILE A 229 39.09 5.43 22.90
CA ILE A 229 38.50 6.76 23.08
C ILE A 229 37.43 6.68 24.17
N VAL A 230 37.41 7.69 25.05
CA VAL A 230 36.45 7.77 26.15
C VAL A 230 35.06 8.11 25.60
N THR A 231 34.14 7.15 25.65
CA THR A 231 32.74 7.32 25.21
C THR A 231 31.86 7.93 26.29
N ALA A 232 32.13 7.61 27.56
CA ALA A 232 31.41 8.16 28.70
C ALA A 232 32.36 8.44 29.87
N LYS A 233 32.13 9.57 30.56
CA LYS A 233 32.79 9.93 31.82
C LYS A 233 31.71 9.98 32.91
N ASN A 234 31.80 9.08 33.88
CA ASN A 234 30.79 8.90 34.92
C ASN A 234 31.19 9.50 36.28
N VAL A 235 32.34 10.18 36.33
CA VAL A 235 32.90 10.71 37.57
C VAL A 235 33.52 12.09 37.36
N ASN A 236 33.55 12.86 38.43
CA ASN A 236 34.19 14.17 38.53
C ASN A 236 35.21 14.20 39.68
N GLN A 237 36.09 15.19 39.63
CA GLN A 237 37.03 15.43 40.70
C GLN A 237 36.27 15.80 41.98
N GLY A 238 36.62 15.17 43.10
CA GLY A 238 35.95 15.33 44.39
C GLY A 238 34.90 14.25 44.69
N ASP A 239 34.46 13.48 43.69
CA ASP A 239 33.47 12.43 43.90
C ASP A 239 34.01 11.31 44.78
N TYR A 240 33.15 10.76 45.63
CA TYR A 240 33.44 9.53 46.36
C TYR A 240 32.91 8.33 45.56
N ILE A 241 33.77 7.34 45.37
CA ILE A 241 33.51 6.17 44.53
C ILE A 241 33.78 4.89 45.32
N ASN A 242 32.99 3.87 45.02
CA ASN A 242 33.10 2.56 45.63
C ASN A 242 33.88 1.61 44.72
N GLN A 243 34.35 0.51 45.28
CA GLN A 243 34.88 -0.60 44.49
C GLN A 243 33.80 -1.08 43.50
N GLY A 244 34.20 -1.21 42.23
CA GLY A 244 33.29 -1.58 41.13
C GLY A 244 32.62 -0.39 40.44
N SER A 245 32.69 0.83 40.98
CA SER A 245 32.18 2.03 40.29
C SER A 245 32.88 2.22 38.95
N VAL A 246 32.11 2.42 37.87
CA VAL A 246 32.62 2.70 36.53
C VAL A 246 33.04 4.17 36.46
N LEU A 247 34.32 4.42 36.20
CA LEU A 247 34.88 5.76 36.04
C LEU A 247 34.70 6.26 34.60
N TYR A 248 35.10 5.42 33.64
CA TYR A 248 35.07 5.73 32.22
C TYR A 248 34.55 4.53 31.42
N SER A 249 33.86 4.79 30.32
CA SER A 249 33.67 3.82 29.25
C SER A 249 34.65 4.16 28.13
N ILE A 250 35.47 3.19 27.73
CA ILE A 250 36.52 3.35 26.72
C ILE A 250 36.19 2.38 25.59
N SER A 251 36.20 2.85 24.36
CA SER A 251 36.00 1.99 23.19
C SER A 251 37.11 2.15 22.16
N ASN A 252 37.51 1.03 21.56
CA ASN A 252 38.45 1.04 20.44
C ASN A 252 37.70 1.35 19.13
N MET A 253 37.94 2.52 18.57
CA MET A 253 37.28 3.00 17.34
C MET A 253 37.95 2.54 16.03
N ASN A 254 39.00 1.70 16.09
CA ASN A 254 39.66 1.21 14.87
C ASN A 254 38.80 0.22 14.07
N LYS A 255 37.82 -0.39 14.73
CA LYS A 255 36.77 -1.21 14.12
C LYS A 255 35.43 -0.71 14.62
N LEU A 256 34.51 -0.50 13.69
CA LEU A 256 33.15 -0.04 13.95
C LEU A 256 32.18 -1.00 13.28
N TRP A 257 30.90 -0.82 13.57
CA TRP A 257 29.83 -1.47 12.84
C TRP A 257 29.11 -0.47 11.97
N ALA A 258 28.86 -0.84 10.71
CA ALA A 258 27.82 -0.20 9.93
C ALA A 258 26.53 -0.99 10.17
N VAL A 259 25.55 -0.36 10.80
CA VAL A 259 24.27 -0.99 11.18
C VAL A 259 23.18 -0.41 10.31
N PHE A 260 22.58 -1.26 9.48
CA PHE A 260 21.50 -0.91 8.56
C PHE A 260 20.17 -1.49 9.02
N GLU A 261 19.09 -0.82 8.69
CA GLU A 261 17.74 -1.28 8.98
C GLU A 261 17.10 -1.82 7.70
N ALA A 262 16.60 -3.06 7.75
CA ALA A 262 15.83 -3.67 6.67
C ALA A 262 14.41 -3.96 7.11
N TYR A 263 13.45 -3.68 6.23
CA TYR A 263 12.04 -3.98 6.47
C TYR A 263 11.80 -5.49 6.52
N GLU A 264 10.79 -5.89 7.30
CA GLU A 264 10.34 -7.28 7.43
C GLU A 264 10.13 -7.98 6.07
N ALA A 265 9.57 -7.25 5.09
CA ALA A 265 9.31 -7.75 3.73
C ALA A 265 10.59 -8.02 2.90
N ASP A 266 11.73 -7.43 3.28
CA ASP A 266 13.00 -7.56 2.56
C ASP A 266 13.91 -8.65 3.14
N LEU A 267 13.68 -9.08 4.39
CA LEU A 267 14.48 -10.10 5.07
C LEU A 267 14.64 -11.42 4.31
N PRO A 268 13.63 -11.96 3.59
CA PRO A 268 13.81 -13.19 2.81
C PRO A 268 14.91 -13.11 1.74
N PHE A 269 15.23 -11.90 1.29
CA PHE A 269 16.23 -11.64 0.25
C PHE A 269 17.62 -11.33 0.83
N ILE A 270 17.72 -11.12 2.15
CA ILE A 270 18.96 -10.73 2.81
C ILE A 270 19.49 -11.90 3.63
N LYS A 271 20.69 -12.37 3.32
CA LYS A 271 21.35 -13.46 4.03
C LYS A 271 22.70 -13.01 4.60
N GLU A 272 23.09 -13.63 5.70
CA GLU A 272 24.44 -13.48 6.24
C GLU A 272 25.47 -13.88 5.17
N GLY A 273 26.57 -13.13 5.09
CA GLY A 273 27.59 -13.28 4.05
C GLY A 273 27.29 -12.56 2.73
N ASN A 274 26.08 -12.01 2.51
CA ASN A 274 25.83 -11.14 1.37
C ASN A 274 26.76 -9.93 1.38
N THR A 275 27.23 -9.55 0.20
CA THR A 275 28.07 -8.36 0.02
C THR A 275 27.18 -7.16 -0.18
N LEU A 276 27.46 -6.08 0.55
CA LEU A 276 26.80 -4.80 0.39
C LEU A 276 27.81 -3.69 0.14
N GLU A 277 27.37 -2.67 -0.59
CA GLU A 277 28.11 -1.45 -0.79
C GLU A 277 27.41 -0.33 -0.03
N TYR A 278 28.14 0.52 0.66
CA TYR A 278 27.57 1.65 1.38
C TYR A 278 28.36 2.93 1.20
N THR A 279 27.64 4.04 1.25
CA THR A 279 28.18 5.40 1.14
C THR A 279 27.74 6.22 2.33
N LEU A 280 28.54 7.21 2.70
CA LEU A 280 28.22 8.15 3.78
C LEU A 280 28.05 9.53 3.18
N GLN A 281 26.99 10.23 3.56
CA GLN A 281 26.79 11.62 3.13
C GLN A 281 27.89 12.55 3.67
N SER A 282 28.48 12.20 4.82
CA SER A 282 29.59 12.94 5.43
C SER A 282 30.92 12.78 4.69
N ILE A 283 31.05 11.78 3.80
CA ILE A 283 32.28 11.48 3.05
C ILE A 283 31.90 11.18 1.59
N PRO A 284 31.54 12.21 0.80
CA PRO A 284 31.09 12.02 -0.57
C PRO A 284 32.18 11.42 -1.46
N GLY A 285 31.78 10.56 -2.41
CA GLY A 285 32.69 9.94 -3.39
C GLY A 285 33.43 8.69 -2.91
N LYS A 286 33.37 8.34 -1.62
CA LYS A 286 33.96 7.09 -1.10
C LYS A 286 32.89 6.00 -0.96
N VAL A 287 33.11 4.88 -1.63
CA VAL A 287 32.27 3.68 -1.53
C VAL A 287 32.97 2.66 -0.64
N TYR A 288 32.27 2.20 0.38
CA TYR A 288 32.72 1.14 1.27
C TYR A 288 32.04 -0.16 0.89
N LYS A 289 32.77 -1.27 1.00
CA LYS A 289 32.23 -2.61 0.75
C LYS A 289 32.37 -3.44 2.01
N GLY A 290 31.35 -4.21 2.35
CA GLY A 290 31.37 -5.08 3.50
C GLY A 290 30.44 -6.27 3.33
N LYS A 291 30.65 -7.30 4.15
CA LYS A 291 29.76 -8.46 4.21
C LYS A 291 28.86 -8.36 5.42
N ILE A 292 27.61 -8.78 5.26
CA ILE A 292 26.68 -8.92 6.37
C ILE A 292 27.23 -9.96 7.34
N SER A 293 27.59 -9.52 8.54
CA SER A 293 28.15 -10.37 9.59
C SER A 293 27.09 -10.93 10.53
N PHE A 294 25.95 -10.24 10.65
CA PHE A 294 24.88 -10.62 11.57
C PHE A 294 23.56 -9.96 11.18
N ILE A 295 22.47 -10.70 11.24
CA ILE A 295 21.10 -10.17 11.11
C ILE A 295 20.41 -10.35 12.47
N ASN A 296 19.95 -9.25 13.07
CA ASN A 296 19.31 -9.28 14.37
C ASN A 296 17.99 -10.07 14.31
N PRO A 297 17.82 -11.13 15.12
CA PRO A 297 16.59 -11.92 15.14
C PRO A 297 15.39 -11.16 15.73
N ILE A 298 15.63 -10.06 16.45
CA ILE A 298 14.58 -9.24 17.04
C ILE A 298 14.28 -8.05 16.12
N ILE A 299 13.04 -7.96 15.68
CA ILE A 299 12.50 -6.84 14.88
C ILE A 299 12.10 -5.70 15.83
N ASP A 300 12.46 -4.47 15.48
CA ASP A 300 11.99 -3.29 16.19
C ASP A 300 10.48 -3.10 15.95
N ALA A 301 9.70 -3.12 17.03
CA ALA A 301 8.24 -3.05 16.95
C ALA A 301 7.72 -1.71 16.41
N THR A 302 8.50 -0.63 16.55
CA THR A 302 8.13 0.73 16.13
C THR A 302 8.43 0.93 14.65
N SER A 303 9.64 0.60 14.20
CA SER A 303 10.04 0.79 12.80
C SER A 303 9.71 -0.40 11.90
N ARG A 304 9.34 -1.57 12.47
CA ARG A 304 9.11 -2.83 11.74
C ARG A 304 10.31 -3.23 10.89
N THR A 305 11.51 -2.97 11.42
CA THR A 305 12.79 -3.29 10.77
C THR A 305 13.63 -4.23 11.61
N ALA A 306 14.45 -5.05 10.95
CA ALA A 306 15.54 -5.78 11.59
C ALA A 306 16.86 -5.05 11.36
N LYS A 307 17.74 -5.07 12.37
CA LYS A 307 19.08 -4.50 12.28
C LYS A 307 20.05 -5.48 11.63
N ILE A 308 20.73 -5.04 10.59
CA ILE A 308 21.74 -5.78 9.84
C ILE A 308 23.09 -5.15 10.14
N ARG A 309 24.04 -5.96 10.59
CA ARG A 309 25.38 -5.52 10.98
C ARG A 309 26.40 -5.88 9.91
N VAL A 310 27.27 -4.93 9.60
CA VAL A 310 28.46 -5.09 8.77
C VAL A 310 29.67 -4.58 9.53
N GLU A 311 30.77 -5.32 9.50
CA GLU A 311 32.03 -4.86 10.09
C GLU A 311 32.66 -3.78 9.19
N ALA A 312 33.03 -2.64 9.80
CA ALA A 312 33.63 -1.50 9.13
C ALA A 312 35.02 -1.21 9.73
N ASP A 313 36.07 -1.35 8.91
CA ASP A 313 37.42 -0.97 9.29
C ASP A 313 37.56 0.56 9.32
N ASN A 314 38.14 1.10 10.40
CA ASN A 314 38.27 2.53 10.64
C ASN A 314 39.71 2.90 11.10
N LYS A 315 40.72 2.37 10.39
CA LYS A 315 42.13 2.61 10.73
C LYS A 315 42.57 4.06 10.50
N ASP A 316 41.92 4.76 9.58
CA ASP A 316 42.12 6.17 9.26
C ASP A 316 41.34 7.11 10.21
N GLN A 317 40.52 6.56 11.12
CA GLN A 317 39.66 7.29 12.04
C GLN A 317 38.71 8.28 11.33
N ALA A 318 38.41 8.03 10.05
CA ALA A 318 37.53 8.87 9.25
C ALA A 318 36.05 8.62 9.58
N LEU A 319 35.69 7.38 9.91
CA LEU A 319 34.35 7.00 10.32
C LEU A 319 34.15 7.40 11.78
N LYS A 320 33.09 8.15 12.05
CA LYS A 320 32.66 8.49 13.41
C LYS A 320 31.33 7.81 13.71
N PRO A 321 31.10 7.37 14.95
CA PRO A 321 29.78 6.89 15.37
C PRO A 321 28.68 7.91 15.08
N GLU A 322 27.46 7.43 14.88
CA GLU A 322 26.26 8.18 14.51
C GLU A 322 26.29 8.81 13.11
N MET A 323 27.34 8.60 12.31
CA MET A 323 27.30 9.01 10.90
C MET A 323 26.26 8.19 10.13
N TYR A 324 25.47 8.88 9.31
CA TYR A 324 24.47 8.26 8.46
C TYR A 324 25.09 7.57 7.25
N ALA A 325 24.65 6.34 6.99
CA ALA A 325 25.10 5.52 5.89
C ALA A 325 23.91 5.02 5.06
N THR A 326 24.10 4.95 3.75
CA THR A 326 23.14 4.37 2.80
C THR A 326 23.81 3.19 2.13
N ALA A 327 23.20 2.02 2.24
CA ALA A 327 23.67 0.79 1.63
C ALA A 327 22.80 0.36 0.45
N THR A 328 23.43 -0.33 -0.49
CA THR A 328 22.77 -1.03 -1.58
C THR A 328 23.19 -2.50 -1.56
N ILE A 329 22.21 -3.38 -1.57
CA ILE A 329 22.38 -4.84 -1.68
C ILE A 329 21.79 -5.28 -3.01
N LYS A 330 22.57 -6.02 -3.78
CA LYS A 330 22.09 -6.74 -4.96
C LYS A 330 21.81 -8.18 -4.55
N ALA A 331 20.57 -8.45 -4.17
CA ALA A 331 20.16 -9.77 -3.72
C ALA A 331 19.64 -10.59 -4.90
N ALA A 332 20.44 -11.56 -5.37
CA ALA A 332 19.94 -12.56 -6.31
C ALA A 332 18.93 -13.47 -5.60
N ILE A 333 17.74 -13.65 -6.17
CA ILE A 333 16.77 -14.60 -5.64
C ILE A 333 17.33 -16.01 -5.81
N SER A 334 17.86 -16.58 -4.73
CA SER A 334 18.32 -17.96 -4.71
C SER A 334 17.12 -18.90 -4.60
N GLY A 335 16.66 -19.41 -5.75
CA GLY A 335 15.66 -20.47 -5.90
C GLY A 335 15.93 -21.26 -7.19
N THR A 336 15.34 -22.45 -7.33
CA THR A 336 15.62 -23.48 -8.36
C THR A 336 15.45 -23.01 -9.82
N GLU A 337 14.94 -21.80 -10.05
CA GLU A 337 14.84 -21.16 -11.36
C GLU A 337 15.45 -19.75 -11.22
N SER A 338 16.77 -19.61 -11.38
CA SER A 338 17.44 -18.29 -11.36
C SER A 338 16.91 -17.33 -12.44
N HIS A 339 16.28 -17.89 -13.47
CA HIS A 339 15.67 -17.19 -14.58
C HIS A 339 14.15 -17.21 -14.42
N GLN A 340 13.61 -16.14 -13.85
CA GLN A 340 12.17 -15.96 -13.68
C GLN A 340 11.63 -15.02 -14.76
N LEU A 341 10.37 -15.22 -15.13
CA LEU A 341 9.68 -14.31 -16.03
C LEU A 341 9.43 -13.00 -15.30
N THR A 342 9.93 -11.88 -15.82
CA THR A 342 9.79 -10.57 -15.18
C THR A 342 9.09 -9.59 -16.09
N ILE A 343 8.25 -8.73 -15.52
CA ILE A 343 7.60 -7.63 -16.25
C ILE A 343 7.83 -6.29 -15.56
N PRO A 344 7.94 -5.19 -16.32
CA PRO A 344 8.00 -3.84 -15.74
C PRO A 344 6.77 -3.52 -14.92
N LYS A 345 6.94 -2.82 -13.79
CA LYS A 345 5.81 -2.36 -12.97
C LYS A 345 4.81 -1.51 -13.76
N SER A 346 5.30 -0.74 -14.73
CA SER A 346 4.48 0.12 -15.58
C SER A 346 3.50 -0.64 -16.48
N ALA A 347 3.73 -1.94 -16.72
CA ALA A 347 2.84 -2.79 -17.51
C ALA A 347 1.60 -3.26 -16.73
N VAL A 348 1.66 -3.22 -15.40
CA VAL A 348 0.65 -3.80 -14.52
C VAL A 348 -0.35 -2.73 -14.11
N LEU A 349 -1.63 -3.03 -14.30
CA LEU A 349 -2.72 -2.28 -13.72
C LEU A 349 -3.33 -3.03 -12.53
N TRP A 350 -3.65 -2.30 -11.46
CA TRP A 350 -4.13 -2.86 -10.20
C TRP A 350 -5.61 -2.55 -9.99
N THR A 351 -6.44 -3.59 -9.85
CA THR A 351 -7.87 -3.44 -9.49
C THR A 351 -8.13 -3.79 -8.02
N GLY A 352 -7.15 -3.55 -7.15
CA GLY A 352 -7.18 -3.93 -5.72
C GLY A 352 -6.78 -5.40 -5.49
N LYS A 353 -7.62 -6.36 -5.87
CA LYS A 353 -7.33 -7.80 -5.69
C LYS A 353 -6.67 -8.48 -6.88
N ARG A 354 -6.77 -7.89 -8.07
CA ARG A 354 -6.29 -8.47 -9.33
C ARG A 354 -5.19 -7.61 -9.92
N SER A 355 -4.29 -8.27 -10.65
CA SER A 355 -3.24 -7.65 -11.44
C SER A 355 -3.51 -7.95 -12.91
N VAL A 356 -3.72 -6.91 -13.70
CA VAL A 356 -4.15 -7.00 -15.09
C VAL A 356 -3.08 -6.40 -16.00
N ILE A 357 -2.84 -7.03 -17.14
CA ILE A 357 -1.94 -6.57 -18.18
C ILE A 357 -2.63 -6.62 -19.56
N TYR A 358 -2.06 -5.94 -20.54
CA TYR A 358 -2.47 -6.01 -21.94
C TYR A 358 -1.38 -6.68 -22.78
N VAL A 359 -1.71 -7.82 -23.38
CA VAL A 359 -0.82 -8.64 -24.21
C VAL A 359 -1.13 -8.40 -25.68
N LYS A 360 -0.13 -8.02 -26.46
CA LYS A 360 -0.26 -7.83 -27.90
C LYS A 360 -0.45 -9.18 -28.58
N GLN A 361 -1.47 -9.29 -29.44
CA GLN A 361 -1.74 -10.50 -30.20
C GLN A 361 -0.72 -10.65 -31.35
N PRO A 362 -0.18 -11.86 -31.58
CA PRO A 362 0.75 -12.11 -32.67
C PRO A 362 0.02 -12.14 -34.02
N ASN A 363 0.75 -11.84 -35.11
CA ASN A 363 0.30 -12.00 -36.49
C ASN A 363 -0.98 -11.24 -36.88
N THR A 364 -1.20 -10.05 -36.32
CA THR A 364 -2.32 -9.19 -36.68
C THR A 364 -1.87 -8.02 -37.59
N THR A 365 -2.65 -7.73 -38.62
CA THR A 365 -2.43 -6.62 -39.57
C THR A 365 -2.64 -5.27 -38.87
N THR A 366 -3.67 -5.21 -38.02
CA THR A 366 -3.91 -4.12 -37.06
C THR A 366 -3.43 -4.53 -35.67
N PRO A 367 -2.63 -3.71 -34.97
CA PRO A 367 -2.21 -4.06 -33.60
C PRO A 367 -3.41 -4.28 -32.69
N ALA A 368 -3.49 -5.47 -32.09
CA ALA A 368 -4.55 -5.86 -31.16
C ALA A 368 -3.96 -6.20 -29.79
N PHE A 369 -4.64 -5.80 -28.72
CA PHE A 369 -4.22 -6.07 -27.34
C PHE A 369 -5.34 -6.78 -26.57
N LYS A 370 -5.01 -7.90 -25.93
CA LYS A 370 -5.94 -8.65 -25.10
C LYS A 370 -5.64 -8.42 -23.62
N MET A 371 -6.69 -8.11 -22.85
CA MET A 371 -6.60 -8.02 -21.40
C MET A 371 -6.37 -9.40 -20.79
N ARG A 372 -5.43 -9.52 -19.85
CA ARG A 372 -5.15 -10.77 -19.14
C ARG A 372 -4.87 -10.52 -17.66
N GLU A 373 -5.50 -11.32 -16.82
CA GLU A 373 -5.19 -11.38 -15.39
C GLU A 373 -3.94 -12.25 -15.15
N ILE A 374 -3.03 -11.77 -14.31
CA ILE A 374 -1.78 -12.46 -13.98
C ILE A 374 -1.59 -12.55 -12.46
N VAL A 375 -0.80 -13.53 -12.02
CA VAL A 375 -0.38 -13.65 -10.63
C VAL A 375 1.05 -13.16 -10.52
N LEU A 376 1.24 -12.11 -9.70
CA LEU A 376 2.53 -11.51 -9.45
C LEU A 376 3.22 -12.16 -8.24
N GLY A 377 4.54 -12.29 -8.37
CA GLY A 377 5.45 -12.70 -7.31
C GLY A 377 6.12 -11.47 -6.65
N PRO A 378 7.32 -11.65 -6.06
CA PRO A 378 7.99 -10.56 -5.38
C PRO A 378 8.37 -9.40 -6.31
N SER A 379 8.41 -8.20 -5.74
CA SER A 379 8.88 -6.97 -6.39
C SER A 379 10.41 -6.94 -6.43
N LEU A 380 11.00 -6.63 -7.59
CA LEU A 380 12.44 -6.55 -7.86
C LEU A 380 12.93 -5.11 -8.08
N GLY A 381 12.32 -4.12 -7.44
CA GLY A 381 12.56 -2.70 -7.75
C GLY A 381 11.63 -2.23 -8.86
N GLU A 382 12.12 -2.10 -10.10
CA GLU A 382 11.33 -1.62 -11.26
C GLU A 382 10.53 -2.71 -11.99
N ASN A 383 10.74 -3.97 -11.60
CA ASN A 383 10.07 -5.13 -12.20
C ASN A 383 9.31 -5.94 -11.14
N TYR A 384 8.31 -6.71 -11.58
CA TYR A 384 7.70 -7.79 -10.82
C TYR A 384 8.08 -9.15 -11.42
N VAL A 385 8.24 -10.15 -10.57
CA VAL A 385 8.24 -11.55 -11.00
C VAL A 385 6.80 -11.93 -11.38
N VAL A 386 6.62 -12.67 -12.47
CA VAL A 386 5.33 -13.27 -12.85
C VAL A 386 5.33 -14.75 -12.46
N VAL A 387 4.37 -15.14 -11.63
CA VAL A 387 4.20 -16.53 -11.19
C VAL A 387 3.38 -17.32 -12.21
N SER A 388 2.33 -16.71 -12.75
CA SER A 388 1.48 -17.34 -13.77
C SER A 388 0.67 -16.32 -14.57
N GLY A 389 0.18 -16.74 -15.73
CA GLY A 389 -0.69 -15.95 -16.61
C GLY A 389 0.03 -15.28 -17.79
N LEU A 390 1.33 -15.49 -17.94
CA LEU A 390 2.14 -14.92 -19.02
C LEU A 390 3.20 -15.94 -19.45
N GLN A 391 3.53 -15.95 -20.74
CA GLN A 391 4.51 -16.84 -21.34
C GLN A 391 5.74 -16.06 -21.80
N ASP A 392 6.86 -16.78 -21.91
CA ASP A 392 8.12 -16.23 -22.42
C ASP A 392 7.99 -15.86 -23.90
N GLY A 393 8.47 -14.69 -24.28
CA GLY A 393 8.38 -14.16 -25.64
C GLY A 393 7.09 -13.40 -25.97
N GLU A 394 6.10 -13.33 -25.06
CA GLU A 394 4.91 -12.49 -25.28
C GLU A 394 5.25 -10.99 -25.21
N GLU A 395 4.57 -10.16 -26.01
CA GLU A 395 4.73 -8.70 -25.97
C GLU A 395 3.65 -8.07 -25.08
N VAL A 396 4.07 -7.34 -24.03
CA VAL A 396 3.15 -6.64 -23.12
C VAL A 396 3.27 -5.14 -23.28
N VAL A 397 2.15 -4.42 -23.11
CA VAL A 397 2.15 -2.95 -23.09
C VAL A 397 2.83 -2.46 -21.82
N THR A 398 3.88 -1.66 -21.94
CA THR A 398 4.65 -1.09 -20.82
C THR A 398 4.43 0.40 -20.65
N ARG A 399 3.98 1.10 -21.70
CA ARG A 399 3.59 2.52 -21.67
C ARG A 399 2.25 2.70 -22.37
N GLY A 400 1.38 3.53 -21.81
CA GLY A 400 0.04 3.78 -22.36
C GLY A 400 -0.98 2.68 -22.02
N VAL A 401 -0.68 1.82 -21.04
CA VAL A 401 -1.56 0.70 -20.63
C VAL A 401 -2.95 1.18 -20.23
N PHE A 402 -3.05 2.31 -19.51
CA PHE A 402 -4.34 2.91 -19.16
C PHE A 402 -5.12 3.43 -20.37
N THR A 403 -4.43 3.90 -21.41
CA THR A 403 -5.08 4.33 -22.65
C THR A 403 -5.68 3.14 -23.39
N VAL A 404 -4.95 2.03 -23.46
CA VAL A 404 -5.45 0.77 -24.02
C VAL A 404 -6.67 0.28 -23.23
N ASP A 405 -6.59 0.32 -21.89
CA ASP A 405 -7.70 -0.06 -21.01
C ASP A 405 -8.94 0.83 -21.16
N SER A 406 -8.73 2.14 -21.27
CA SER A 406 -9.82 3.10 -21.48
C SER A 406 -10.50 2.88 -22.84
N SER A 407 -9.73 2.59 -23.89
CA SER A 407 -10.27 2.25 -25.20
C SER A 407 -11.07 0.94 -25.16
N ALA A 408 -10.54 -0.11 -24.50
CA ALA A 408 -11.26 -1.36 -24.30
C ALA A 408 -12.58 -1.13 -23.54
N GLN A 409 -12.56 -0.32 -22.49
CA GLN A 409 -13.76 0.03 -21.72
C GLN A 409 -14.82 0.77 -22.56
N LEU A 410 -14.39 1.72 -23.40
CA LEU A 410 -15.29 2.48 -24.28
C LEU A 410 -15.93 1.59 -25.37
N GLU A 411 -15.22 0.57 -25.84
CA GLU A 411 -15.76 -0.44 -26.77
C GLU A 411 -16.62 -1.51 -26.07
N GLY A 412 -16.68 -1.48 -24.73
CA GLY A 412 -17.37 -2.47 -23.92
C GLY A 412 -16.69 -3.84 -23.92
N LYS A 413 -15.38 -3.88 -24.19
CA LYS A 413 -14.52 -5.05 -24.07
C LYS A 413 -14.08 -5.26 -22.62
N PRO A 414 -13.53 -6.45 -22.27
CA PRO A 414 -12.99 -6.68 -20.95
C PRO A 414 -11.92 -5.64 -20.58
N SER A 415 -12.05 -5.05 -19.40
CA SER A 415 -11.23 -3.96 -18.87
C SER A 415 -11.07 -4.12 -17.36
N MET A 416 -10.16 -3.37 -16.76
CA MET A 416 -10.02 -3.25 -15.30
C MET A 416 -11.34 -3.10 -14.55
N MET A 417 -12.28 -2.31 -15.10
CA MET A 417 -13.56 -2.02 -14.45
C MET A 417 -14.67 -3.01 -14.82
N ASN A 418 -14.52 -3.76 -15.91
CA ASN A 418 -15.53 -4.69 -16.41
C ASN A 418 -14.92 -6.04 -16.80
N ASN A 419 -15.25 -7.10 -16.05
CA ASN A 419 -14.62 -8.41 -16.22
C ASN A 419 -15.27 -9.27 -17.31
N GLU A 420 -16.50 -8.95 -17.72
CA GLU A 420 -17.23 -9.74 -18.69
C GLU A 420 -17.47 -8.92 -19.96
N ALA A 421 -17.07 -9.47 -21.12
CA ALA A 421 -17.66 -9.11 -22.38
C ALA A 421 -19.15 -9.39 -22.23
N SER A 422 -19.95 -8.33 -22.06
CA SER A 422 -21.36 -8.37 -21.72
C SER A 422 -22.13 -9.50 -22.43
N THR A 423 -22.25 -10.67 -21.81
CA THR A 423 -23.21 -11.70 -22.22
C THR A 423 -24.57 -11.27 -21.71
N HIS A 424 -25.21 -10.34 -22.42
CA HIS A 424 -26.66 -10.24 -22.35
C HIS A 424 -27.24 -11.34 -23.25
N PRO A 425 -28.11 -12.23 -22.75
CA PRO A 425 -28.97 -13.01 -23.61
C PRO A 425 -29.89 -12.05 -24.38
N ALA A 426 -30.26 -12.44 -25.60
CA ALA A 426 -30.94 -11.62 -26.60
C ALA A 426 -32.13 -10.77 -26.06
N PRO A 427 -32.37 -9.57 -26.63
CA PRO A 427 -33.47 -8.70 -26.22
C PRO A 427 -34.80 -9.27 -26.71
N GLY A 428 -35.60 -9.84 -25.80
CA GLY A 428 -36.93 -10.35 -26.17
C GLY A 428 -37.89 -10.64 -25.01
N GLU A 429 -37.42 -11.15 -23.87
CA GLU A 429 -38.35 -11.83 -22.94
C GLU A 429 -38.48 -11.21 -21.53
N GLU A 430 -37.64 -10.24 -21.15
CA GLU A 430 -37.75 -9.57 -19.84
C GLU A 430 -38.48 -8.21 -19.90
N GLY A 431 -39.37 -8.02 -18.93
CA GLY A 431 -40.13 -6.80 -18.68
C GLY A 431 -39.62 -6.08 -17.45
N HIS A 432 -39.27 -4.81 -17.64
CA HIS A 432 -38.92 -3.89 -16.56
C HIS A 432 -39.99 -2.81 -16.47
N THR A 433 -40.60 -2.63 -15.30
CA THR A 433 -41.56 -1.56 -15.06
C THR A 433 -41.39 -0.94 -13.68
N MET A 434 -41.83 0.30 -13.55
CA MET A 434 -41.81 1.06 -12.31
C MET A 434 -43.17 1.75 -12.11
N PHE A 435 -43.78 1.54 -10.95
CA PHE A 435 -45.08 2.15 -10.63
C PHE A 435 -45.23 2.45 -9.16
N THR A 436 -46.12 3.40 -8.84
CA THR A 436 -46.35 3.86 -7.47
C THR A 436 -47.15 2.83 -6.66
N VAL A 437 -46.72 2.60 -5.43
CA VAL A 437 -47.41 1.78 -4.43
C VAL A 437 -47.39 2.49 -3.09
N SER A 438 -48.56 2.72 -2.51
CA SER A 438 -48.74 3.47 -1.27
C SER A 438 -48.28 2.69 -0.03
N GLY A 439 -47.43 3.33 0.78
CA GLY A 439 -46.93 2.79 2.04
C GLY A 439 -46.12 3.83 2.81
N ASN A 440 -46.20 3.81 4.14
CA ASN A 440 -45.69 4.90 5.00
C ASN A 440 -44.55 4.48 5.97
N CYS A 441 -44.19 3.19 6.02
CA CYS A 441 -43.12 2.70 6.91
C CYS A 441 -42.32 1.57 6.25
N ASP A 442 -41.13 1.30 6.81
CA ASP A 442 -40.23 0.23 6.32
C ASP A 442 -40.83 -1.18 6.45
N MET A 443 -41.81 -1.37 7.34
CA MET A 443 -42.57 -2.62 7.41
C MET A 443 -43.47 -2.84 6.18
N CYS A 444 -43.88 -1.77 5.50
CA CYS A 444 -44.64 -1.88 4.25
C CYS A 444 -43.75 -2.38 3.12
N LYS A 445 -42.45 -2.04 3.11
CA LYS A 445 -41.49 -2.52 2.12
C LYS A 445 -41.47 -4.04 2.04
N ALA A 446 -41.28 -4.70 3.17
CA ALA A 446 -41.23 -6.17 3.23
C ALA A 446 -42.56 -6.79 2.75
N ARG A 447 -43.70 -6.17 3.07
CA ARG A 447 -45.03 -6.65 2.67
C ARG A 447 -45.30 -6.47 1.17
N ILE A 448 -44.99 -5.30 0.63
CA ILE A 448 -45.15 -4.96 -0.79
C ILE A 448 -44.23 -5.83 -1.65
N GLU A 449 -42.95 -5.93 -1.29
CA GLU A 449 -41.98 -6.75 -2.04
C GLU A 449 -42.33 -8.24 -1.98
N LYS A 450 -42.84 -8.73 -0.84
CA LYS A 450 -43.29 -10.13 -0.70
C LYS A 450 -44.54 -10.40 -1.55
N ALA A 451 -45.49 -9.49 -1.57
CA ALA A 451 -46.69 -9.61 -2.41
C ALA A 451 -46.31 -9.61 -3.90
N ALA A 452 -45.39 -8.73 -4.31
CA ALA A 452 -44.90 -8.70 -5.69
C ALA A 452 -44.18 -9.99 -6.08
N LYS A 453 -43.26 -10.48 -5.23
CA LYS A 453 -42.48 -11.71 -5.47
C LYS A 453 -43.30 -13.00 -5.39
N SER A 454 -44.50 -12.97 -4.81
CA SER A 454 -45.39 -14.13 -4.78
C SER A 454 -45.99 -14.50 -6.14
N ILE A 455 -45.86 -13.63 -7.14
CA ILE A 455 -46.35 -13.87 -8.49
C ILE A 455 -45.28 -14.58 -9.31
N ALA A 456 -45.62 -15.76 -9.82
CA ALA A 456 -44.75 -16.54 -10.69
C ALA A 456 -44.36 -15.73 -11.93
N GLY A 457 -43.05 -15.66 -12.21
CA GLY A 457 -42.50 -14.84 -13.30
C GLY A 457 -41.90 -13.51 -12.84
N VAL A 458 -42.03 -13.11 -11.58
CA VAL A 458 -41.31 -11.94 -11.05
C VAL A 458 -39.89 -12.33 -10.66
N THR A 459 -38.89 -11.73 -11.31
CA THR A 459 -37.46 -11.98 -11.06
C THR A 459 -36.91 -11.07 -9.98
N SER A 460 -37.39 -9.82 -9.91
CA SER A 460 -37.03 -8.90 -8.82
C SER A 460 -38.16 -7.93 -8.52
N ALA A 461 -38.27 -7.53 -7.24
CA ALA A 461 -39.17 -6.48 -6.80
C ALA A 461 -38.51 -5.71 -5.65
N THR A 462 -38.37 -4.39 -5.79
CA THR A 462 -37.75 -3.52 -4.79
C THR A 462 -38.55 -2.24 -4.63
N TRP A 463 -39.01 -1.96 -3.41
CA TRP A 463 -39.84 -0.79 -3.12
C TRP A 463 -39.10 0.21 -2.23
N ASN A 464 -39.26 1.51 -2.54
CA ASN A 464 -38.66 2.61 -1.78
C ASN A 464 -39.75 3.40 -1.03
N SER A 465 -39.58 3.53 0.29
CA SER A 465 -40.52 4.23 1.17
C SER A 465 -40.54 5.75 1.02
N LYS A 466 -39.45 6.37 0.56
CA LYS A 466 -39.36 7.82 0.34
C LYS A 466 -40.15 8.27 -0.88
N ASP A 467 -40.04 7.50 -1.95
CA ASP A 467 -40.62 7.86 -3.26
C ASP A 467 -41.88 7.06 -3.60
N GLN A 468 -42.23 6.08 -2.76
CA GLN A 468 -43.35 5.15 -2.93
C GLN A 468 -43.32 4.41 -4.29
N MET A 469 -42.13 4.17 -4.84
CA MET A 469 -41.93 3.54 -6.15
C MET A 469 -41.51 2.07 -5.98
N LEU A 470 -42.17 1.18 -6.72
CA LEU A 470 -41.77 -0.22 -6.88
C LEU A 470 -41.02 -0.39 -8.21
N HIS A 471 -39.79 -0.90 -8.14
CA HIS A 471 -39.04 -1.41 -9.30
C HIS A 471 -39.33 -2.89 -9.46
N LEU A 472 -39.81 -3.31 -10.63
CA LEU A 472 -40.24 -4.68 -10.91
C LEU A 472 -39.57 -5.19 -12.19
N ASN A 473 -38.88 -6.33 -12.06
CA ASN A 473 -38.41 -7.13 -13.19
C ASN A 473 -39.23 -8.42 -13.24
N PHE A 474 -39.71 -8.77 -14.42
CA PHE A 474 -40.53 -9.95 -14.61
C PHE A 474 -40.45 -10.48 -16.03
N ASP A 475 -40.70 -11.77 -16.19
CA ASP A 475 -40.84 -12.43 -17.48
C ASP A 475 -42.21 -12.09 -18.09
N LYS A 476 -42.21 -11.41 -19.24
CA LYS A 476 -43.44 -10.95 -19.92
C LYS A 476 -44.32 -12.10 -20.41
N THR A 477 -43.76 -13.31 -20.54
CA THR A 477 -44.51 -14.49 -20.97
C THR A 477 -45.30 -15.13 -19.82
N LYS A 478 -44.88 -14.89 -18.56
CA LYS A 478 -45.46 -15.53 -17.36
C LYS A 478 -46.34 -14.59 -16.55
N THR A 479 -46.01 -13.30 -16.51
CA THR A 479 -46.75 -12.32 -15.73
C THR A 479 -46.72 -10.93 -16.36
N ASP A 480 -47.52 -10.03 -15.82
CA ASP A 480 -47.63 -8.64 -16.26
C ASP A 480 -47.76 -7.71 -15.05
N GLN A 481 -47.58 -6.41 -15.30
CA GLN A 481 -47.67 -5.37 -14.28
C GLN A 481 -49.03 -5.38 -13.54
N GLN A 482 -50.12 -5.75 -14.23
CA GLN A 482 -51.47 -5.70 -13.68
C GLN A 482 -51.73 -6.86 -12.70
N LYS A 483 -51.20 -8.05 -12.95
CA LYS A 483 -51.26 -9.19 -12.02
C LYS A 483 -50.48 -8.90 -10.73
N VAL A 484 -49.30 -8.32 -10.86
CA VAL A 484 -48.48 -7.92 -9.71
C VAL A 484 -49.15 -6.80 -8.91
N SER A 485 -49.73 -5.82 -9.60
CA SER A 485 -50.51 -4.75 -8.99
C SER A 485 -51.70 -5.27 -8.16
N LYS A 486 -52.49 -6.20 -8.70
CA LYS A 486 -53.60 -6.85 -7.96
C LYS A 486 -53.13 -7.62 -6.74
N ALA A 487 -51.97 -8.27 -6.81
CA ALA A 487 -51.41 -9.01 -5.67
C ALA A 487 -51.02 -8.07 -4.51
N ILE A 488 -50.46 -6.92 -4.85
CA ILE A 488 -50.10 -5.87 -3.89
C ILE A 488 -51.37 -5.23 -3.30
N ALA A 489 -52.41 -5.00 -4.12
CA ALA A 489 -53.72 -4.53 -3.65
C ALA A 489 -54.41 -5.54 -2.73
N ALA A 490 -54.33 -6.84 -3.02
CA ALA A 490 -54.82 -7.89 -2.13
C ALA A 490 -54.06 -7.92 -0.79
N ALA A 491 -52.79 -7.54 -0.80
CA ALA A 491 -52.00 -7.38 0.43
C ALA A 491 -52.36 -6.10 1.23
N GLY A 492 -53.26 -5.26 0.73
CA GLY A 492 -53.79 -4.08 1.43
C GLY A 492 -53.25 -2.73 0.93
N HIS A 493 -52.30 -2.71 -0.01
CA HIS A 493 -51.64 -1.50 -0.50
C HIS A 493 -52.19 -1.04 -1.84
N ASP A 494 -52.58 0.22 -1.94
CA ASP A 494 -53.02 0.84 -3.18
C ASP A 494 -51.84 1.02 -4.12
N THR A 495 -52.07 0.77 -5.39
CA THR A 495 -51.07 0.90 -6.45
C THR A 495 -51.54 1.92 -7.48
N ALA A 496 -50.70 2.20 -8.48
CA ALA A 496 -51.08 3.03 -9.62
C ALA A 496 -52.25 2.46 -10.44
N LEU A 497 -52.50 1.14 -10.41
CA LEU A 497 -53.49 0.47 -11.26
C LEU A 497 -54.68 -0.11 -10.48
N ASP A 498 -54.47 -0.57 -9.24
CA ASP A 498 -55.48 -1.25 -8.43
C ASP A 498 -55.54 -0.67 -7.00
N LYS A 499 -56.75 -0.37 -6.52
CA LYS A 499 -57.02 -0.01 -5.12
C LYS A 499 -57.30 -1.26 -4.29
N ALA A 500 -56.73 -1.33 -3.09
CA ALA A 500 -56.97 -2.38 -2.14
C ALA A 500 -58.37 -2.28 -1.51
N ALA A 501 -59.04 -3.41 -1.32
CA ALA A 501 -60.35 -3.45 -0.67
C ALA A 501 -60.28 -2.92 0.77
N ASP A 502 -61.30 -2.21 1.24
CA ASP A 502 -61.30 -1.59 2.57
C ASP A 502 -61.05 -2.59 3.70
N LYS A 503 -61.53 -3.83 3.56
CA LYS A 503 -61.24 -4.92 4.50
C LYS A 503 -59.74 -5.27 4.56
N ALA A 504 -59.05 -5.29 3.42
CA ALA A 504 -57.62 -5.62 3.36
C ALA A 504 -56.73 -4.46 3.81
N TYR A 505 -57.17 -3.22 3.51
CA TYR A 505 -56.51 -1.99 3.93
C TYR A 505 -56.65 -1.76 5.45
N ASN A 506 -57.85 -1.92 6.00
CA ASN A 506 -58.09 -1.78 7.45
C ASN A 506 -57.41 -2.89 8.27
N ALA A 507 -56.98 -3.98 7.63
CA ALA A 507 -56.17 -5.05 8.23
C ALA A 507 -54.65 -4.80 8.13
N LEU A 508 -54.22 -3.65 7.61
CA LEU A 508 -52.81 -3.26 7.66
C LEU A 508 -52.40 -2.90 9.08
N PRO A 509 -51.14 -3.19 9.48
CA PRO A 509 -50.56 -2.64 10.70
C PRO A 509 -50.68 -1.12 10.74
N SER A 510 -50.78 -0.54 11.94
CA SER A 510 -50.98 0.90 12.13
C SER A 510 -49.97 1.77 11.39
N CYS A 511 -48.71 1.34 11.23
CA CYS A 511 -47.71 2.10 10.48
C CYS A 511 -47.86 2.03 8.95
N CYS A 512 -48.65 1.09 8.42
CA CYS A 512 -48.93 0.94 7.00
C CYS A 512 -50.27 1.55 6.56
N LEU A 513 -51.05 2.13 7.47
CA LEU A 513 -52.23 2.92 7.12
C LEU A 513 -51.80 4.29 6.59
N TYR A 514 -52.45 4.77 5.52
CA TYR A 514 -52.15 6.03 4.85
C TYR A 514 -53.44 6.69 4.32
N SER A 515 -53.51 8.01 4.31
CA SER A 515 -54.70 8.72 3.85
C SER A 515 -54.98 8.41 2.36
N ARG A 516 -56.13 7.80 2.08
CA ARG A 516 -56.56 7.40 0.71
C ARG A 516 -57.13 8.54 -0.13
N ASP A 517 -57.45 9.65 0.53
CA ASP A 517 -58.08 10.81 -0.08
C ASP A 517 -57.07 11.95 -0.25
N GLN A 518 -56.17 11.87 -1.25
CA GLN A 518 -55.64 13.02 -2.00
C GLN A 518 -55.15 12.59 -3.40
N ALA A 519 -55.68 13.25 -4.44
CA ALA A 519 -55.26 13.11 -5.83
C ALA A 519 -53.97 13.92 -6.12
N LYS A 520 -53.05 13.39 -6.93
CA LYS A 520 -51.89 14.11 -7.54
C LYS A 520 -52.35 15.38 -8.28
N PRO A 521 -51.56 16.47 -8.48
CA PRO A 521 -50.16 16.44 -8.99
C PRO A 521 -49.18 17.63 -8.69
N LYS A 522 -47.92 17.48 -9.17
CA LYS A 522 -46.98 18.45 -9.82
C LYS A 522 -45.60 18.74 -9.19
N GLN A 523 -44.65 18.88 -10.13
CA GLN A 523 -43.23 19.24 -10.04
C GLN A 523 -42.98 20.67 -9.50
N GLN A 524 -41.77 20.86 -8.95
CA GLN A 524 -40.84 21.99 -9.17
C GLN A 524 -40.42 22.82 -7.93
N ALA A 525 -39.08 23.00 -7.85
CA ALA A 525 -38.30 24.12 -7.29
C ALA A 525 -38.21 24.37 -5.77
N ASP A 526 -36.96 24.22 -5.30
CA ASP A 526 -36.13 25.25 -4.66
C ASP A 526 -36.14 25.49 -3.12
N HIS A 527 -34.92 25.78 -2.65
CA HIS A 527 -34.37 26.21 -1.37
C HIS A 527 -35.24 26.34 -0.10
N GLY A 528 -34.71 25.86 1.04
CA GLY A 528 -35.15 26.30 2.37
C GLY A 528 -34.60 25.47 3.53
N ASP A 529 -33.85 26.13 4.40
CA ASP A 529 -33.04 25.63 5.52
C ASP A 529 -33.83 25.28 6.81
N HIS A 530 -33.16 24.53 7.71
CA HIS A 530 -33.38 24.38 9.18
C HIS A 530 -34.70 23.71 9.64
N THR A 531 -34.75 22.59 10.38
CA THR A 531 -34.23 22.34 11.75
C THR A 531 -34.61 20.92 12.26
N LYS A 532 -33.96 20.50 13.35
CA LYS A 532 -33.91 19.18 14.05
C LYS A 532 -35.22 18.61 14.63
N HIS A 533 -35.30 17.27 14.71
CA HIS A 533 -35.41 16.44 15.95
C HIS A 533 -35.54 14.94 15.57
N ASP A 534 -34.56 14.09 15.89
CA ASP A 534 -34.44 13.20 17.08
C ASP A 534 -35.36 11.95 17.11
N THR A 535 -34.88 10.82 16.59
CA THR A 535 -34.59 9.53 17.31
C THR A 535 -35.74 8.46 17.34
N PRO A 536 -35.54 7.23 17.86
CA PRO A 536 -34.94 6.06 17.18
C PRO A 536 -35.76 4.75 17.36
N SER A 537 -35.59 3.68 16.55
CA SER A 537 -35.86 2.28 17.01
C SER A 537 -35.43 1.23 15.99
N THR A 538 -34.32 0.52 16.24
CA THR A 538 -34.20 -0.87 16.74
C THR A 538 -34.80 -1.97 15.85
N SER A 539 -33.94 -2.90 15.46
CA SER A 539 -34.31 -4.30 15.21
C SER A 539 -33.31 -5.20 15.93
N ALA A 540 -33.87 -6.16 16.67
CA ALA A 540 -33.23 -7.27 17.36
C ALA A 540 -34.17 -8.47 17.11
N THR A 541 -33.79 -9.74 16.98
CA THR A 541 -32.56 -10.54 16.93
C THR A 541 -33.00 -11.91 16.34
N LYS A 542 -32.14 -12.84 15.92
CA LYS A 542 -31.54 -13.94 16.74
C LYS A 542 -31.03 -15.07 15.78
N PRO A 543 -30.31 -16.13 16.23
CA PRO A 543 -29.01 -16.23 16.95
C PRO A 543 -27.91 -16.98 16.15
N MET A 544 -26.62 -16.81 16.52
CA MET A 544 -25.70 -17.90 16.97
C MET A 544 -24.24 -17.40 17.19
N SER A 545 -23.53 -18.17 18.02
CA SER A 545 -22.12 -18.16 18.47
C SER A 545 -21.62 -17.07 19.44
N LYS A 546 -21.02 -17.53 20.54
CA LYS A 546 -20.42 -16.77 21.65
C LYS A 546 -19.01 -16.28 21.27
N GLU A 547 -18.85 -14.99 21.00
CA GLU A 547 -17.57 -14.28 21.06
C GLU A 547 -17.80 -12.89 21.70
N GLY A 548 -16.80 -12.41 22.45
CA GLY A 548 -16.90 -11.19 23.26
C GLY A 548 -17.27 -9.97 22.42
N HIS A 549 -18.33 -9.25 22.81
CA HIS A 549 -18.84 -8.10 22.06
C HIS A 549 -17.91 -6.89 22.26
N GLN A 550 -17.01 -6.66 21.31
CA GLN A 550 -16.29 -5.39 21.19
C GLN A 550 -16.93 -4.57 20.06
N GLY A 551 -17.36 -3.36 20.37
CA GLY A 551 -17.85 -2.37 19.41
C GLY A 551 -16.67 -1.58 18.84
N HIS A 552 -16.67 -1.41 17.52
CA HIS A 552 -15.67 -0.61 16.80
C HIS A 552 -16.35 0.63 16.22
N ALA A 553 -15.76 1.81 16.41
CA ALA A 553 -16.24 3.05 15.80
C ALA A 553 -15.11 3.94 15.30
N MET A 554 -15.38 4.67 14.23
CA MET A 554 -14.53 5.76 13.74
C MET A 554 -15.28 7.07 13.96
N LEU A 555 -14.68 7.98 14.73
CA LEU A 555 -15.27 9.27 15.06
C LEU A 555 -14.38 10.40 14.52
N PRO A 556 -14.86 11.22 13.58
CA PRO A 556 -14.13 12.42 13.17
C PRO A 556 -13.98 13.40 14.36
N VAL A 557 -12.75 13.85 14.62
CA VAL A 557 -12.42 14.77 15.72
C VAL A 557 -11.43 15.83 15.23
N LYS A 558 -11.72 17.10 15.50
CA LYS A 558 -10.88 18.24 15.10
C LYS A 558 -9.68 18.42 16.04
N GLY A 559 -8.49 18.49 15.45
CA GLY A 559 -7.22 18.76 16.11
C GLY A 559 -6.12 19.03 15.07
N ASN A 560 -5.04 19.68 15.49
CA ASN A 560 -4.02 20.22 14.56
C ASN A 560 -2.56 19.85 14.90
N CYS A 561 -2.26 19.30 16.09
CA CYS A 561 -0.89 18.94 16.48
C CYS A 561 -0.84 17.64 17.29
N GLY A 562 0.36 17.08 17.45
CA GLY A 562 0.61 15.87 18.24
C GLY A 562 0.19 16.01 19.71
N LEU A 563 0.25 17.22 20.30
CA LEU A 563 -0.25 17.48 21.66
C LEU A 563 -1.78 17.28 21.77
N CYS A 564 -2.51 17.42 20.66
CA CYS A 564 -3.96 17.16 20.65
C CYS A 564 -4.24 15.66 20.66
N LYS A 565 -3.34 14.85 20.07
CA LYS A 565 -3.47 13.39 20.06
C LYS A 565 -3.57 12.83 21.47
N GLU A 566 -2.60 13.15 22.32
CA GLU A 566 -2.58 12.68 23.71
C GLU A 566 -3.83 13.12 24.46
N ARG A 567 -4.26 14.37 24.28
CA ARG A 567 -5.45 14.92 24.94
C ARG A 567 -6.74 14.25 24.49
N ILE A 568 -6.94 14.07 23.18
CA ILE A 568 -8.11 13.41 22.58
C ILE A 568 -8.17 11.95 23.01
N GLU A 569 -7.04 11.22 22.92
CA GLU A 569 -6.98 9.81 23.31
C GLU A 569 -7.20 9.61 24.80
N THR A 570 -6.64 10.48 25.64
CA THR A 570 -6.83 10.43 27.10
C THR A 570 -8.29 10.69 27.47
N ALA A 571 -8.93 11.68 26.83
CA ALA A 571 -10.35 11.96 27.04
C ALA A 571 -11.24 10.78 26.63
N ALA A 572 -10.92 10.13 25.51
CA ALA A 572 -11.65 8.96 25.04
C ALA A 572 -11.43 7.71 25.92
N LYS A 573 -10.18 7.42 26.30
CA LYS A 573 -9.83 6.29 27.20
C LYS A 573 -10.36 6.48 28.63
N GLY A 574 -10.57 7.73 29.05
CA GLY A 574 -11.18 8.06 30.34
C GLY A 574 -12.65 7.63 30.47
N VAL A 575 -13.31 7.27 29.37
CA VAL A 575 -14.70 6.77 29.39
C VAL A 575 -14.71 5.28 29.72
N ALA A 576 -15.36 4.92 30.82
CA ALA A 576 -15.50 3.54 31.25
C ALA A 576 -16.12 2.66 30.14
N GLY A 577 -15.44 1.58 29.78
CA GLY A 577 -15.83 0.71 28.67
C GLY A 577 -15.04 0.90 27.39
N VAL A 578 -14.20 1.94 27.27
CA VAL A 578 -13.27 2.09 26.12
C VAL A 578 -12.03 1.24 26.35
N SER A 579 -11.75 0.32 25.42
CA SER A 579 -10.58 -0.58 25.45
C SER A 579 -9.38 0.05 24.76
N THR A 580 -9.60 0.70 23.60
CA THR A 580 -8.55 1.40 22.86
C THR A 580 -9.10 2.67 22.23
N ALA A 581 -8.28 3.73 22.23
CA ALA A 581 -8.54 4.95 21.47
C ALA A 581 -7.22 5.39 20.82
N ASN A 582 -7.21 5.55 19.50
CA ASN A 582 -6.06 6.04 18.73
C ASN A 582 -6.54 7.13 17.77
N TRP A 583 -6.02 8.33 17.92
CA TRP A 583 -6.38 9.46 17.06
C TRP A 583 -5.31 9.68 16.00
N ASP A 584 -5.72 9.67 14.74
CA ASP A 584 -4.85 9.95 13.60
C ASP A 584 -4.83 11.47 13.33
N VAL A 585 -3.63 12.06 13.41
CA VAL A 585 -3.41 13.51 13.24
C VAL A 585 -3.68 13.97 11.81
N ASN A 586 -3.37 13.12 10.81
CA ASN A 586 -3.51 13.46 9.40
C ASN A 586 -4.95 13.25 8.93
N ALA A 587 -5.57 12.13 9.30
CA ALA A 587 -6.95 11.81 8.94
C ALA A 587 -7.98 12.57 9.79
N LYS A 588 -7.58 13.08 10.97
CA LYS A 588 -8.47 13.71 11.95
C LYS A 588 -9.62 12.78 12.39
N VAL A 589 -9.31 11.49 12.52
CA VAL A 589 -10.26 10.43 12.89
C VAL A 589 -9.75 9.70 14.13
N LEU A 590 -10.65 9.50 15.09
CA LEU A 590 -10.46 8.71 16.30
C LEU A 590 -10.97 7.28 16.07
N HIS A 591 -10.07 6.30 16.12
CA HIS A 591 -10.40 4.88 16.09
C HIS A 591 -10.63 4.36 17.50
N LEU A 592 -11.82 3.78 17.74
CA LEU A 592 -12.29 3.35 19.05
C LEU A 592 -12.66 1.88 19.06
N ASN A 593 -12.20 1.16 20.09
CA ASN A 593 -12.76 -0.13 20.49
C ASN A 593 -13.34 0.04 21.88
N PHE A 594 -14.59 -0.33 22.07
CA PHE A 594 -15.30 -0.18 23.33
C PHE A 594 -16.33 -1.27 23.55
N ASP A 595 -16.69 -1.53 24.80
CA ASP A 595 -17.75 -2.45 25.17
C ASP A 595 -19.12 -1.75 24.98
N PRO A 596 -19.95 -2.18 24.01
CA PRO A 596 -21.23 -1.54 23.71
C PRO A 596 -22.26 -1.71 24.83
N THR A 597 -21.99 -2.58 25.81
CA THR A 597 -22.84 -2.74 27.01
C THR A 597 -22.53 -1.70 28.09
N LYS A 598 -21.35 -1.08 28.05
CA LYS A 598 -20.87 -0.12 29.05
C LYS A 598 -20.88 1.32 28.55
N THR A 599 -20.61 1.53 27.27
CA THR A 599 -20.53 2.86 26.67
C THR A 599 -20.98 2.85 25.21
N ASP A 600 -21.16 4.04 24.65
CA ASP A 600 -21.55 4.25 23.27
C ASP A 600 -20.74 5.41 22.66
N GLN A 601 -20.77 5.52 21.33
CA GLN A 601 -20.03 6.56 20.59
C GLN A 601 -20.41 7.98 21.01
N LYS A 602 -21.65 8.21 21.46
CA LYS A 602 -22.14 9.54 21.87
C LYS A 602 -21.56 9.95 23.24
N LYS A 603 -21.41 9.01 24.18
CA LYS A 603 -20.73 9.27 25.47
C LYS A 603 -19.25 9.58 25.28
N ILE A 604 -18.58 8.84 24.39
CA ILE A 604 -17.16 9.07 24.06
C ILE A 604 -16.98 10.42 23.37
N SER A 605 -17.85 10.74 22.41
CA SER A 605 -17.91 12.03 21.74
C SER A 605 -18.03 13.21 22.71
N LYS A 606 -18.95 13.12 23.69
CA LYS A 606 -19.10 14.13 24.75
C LYS A 606 -17.85 14.30 25.61
N ALA A 607 -17.15 13.22 25.93
CA ALA A 607 -15.91 13.30 26.71
C ALA A 607 -14.79 14.03 25.93
N VAL A 608 -14.69 13.76 24.63
CA VAL A 608 -13.74 14.44 23.73
C VAL A 608 -14.09 15.93 23.56
N ALA A 609 -15.38 16.25 23.41
CA ALA A 609 -15.87 17.64 23.41
C ALA A 609 -15.62 18.35 24.75
N ALA A 610 -15.78 17.67 25.88
CA ALA A 610 -15.44 18.23 27.19
C ALA A 610 -13.94 18.48 27.37
N ALA A 611 -13.08 17.82 26.59
CA ALA A 611 -11.64 18.09 26.55
C ALA A 611 -11.25 19.28 25.65
N GLY A 612 -12.20 19.84 24.88
CA GLY A 612 -12.02 21.02 24.02
C GLY A 612 -12.09 20.73 22.51
N HIS A 613 -12.23 19.47 22.10
CA HIS A 613 -12.17 19.07 20.69
C HIS A 613 -13.54 18.77 20.09
N ASP A 614 -13.87 19.42 18.97
CA ASP A 614 -15.12 19.20 18.25
C ASP A 614 -15.09 17.85 17.56
N THR A 615 -16.22 17.14 17.64
CA THR A 615 -16.43 15.85 17.00
C THR A 615 -17.57 15.94 15.99
N ALA A 616 -17.82 14.87 15.24
CA ALA A 616 -18.98 14.80 14.35
C ALA A 616 -20.34 14.83 15.08
N LEU A 617 -20.40 14.50 16.38
CA LEU A 617 -21.66 14.37 17.14
C LEU A 617 -21.84 15.47 18.19
N ASP A 618 -20.76 15.97 18.79
CA ASP A 618 -20.78 16.99 19.84
C ASP A 618 -19.68 18.05 19.62
N LYS A 619 -20.02 19.32 19.81
CA LYS A 619 -19.09 20.46 19.79
C LYS A 619 -18.66 20.84 21.21
N ALA A 620 -17.39 21.20 21.40
CA ALA A 620 -16.88 21.72 22.66
C ALA A 620 -17.38 23.15 22.91
N THR A 621 -17.54 23.55 24.17
CA THR A 621 -17.94 24.94 24.48
C THR A 621 -16.83 25.93 24.14
N ASP A 622 -17.16 27.17 23.80
CA ASP A 622 -16.17 28.21 23.47
C ASP A 622 -15.17 28.44 24.61
N LYS A 623 -15.64 28.35 25.86
CA LYS A 623 -14.79 28.44 27.06
C LYS A 623 -13.77 27.29 27.13
N THR A 624 -14.19 26.05 26.86
CA THR A 624 -13.31 24.89 26.91
C THR A 624 -12.32 24.89 25.74
N TYR A 625 -12.77 25.32 24.56
CA TYR A 625 -11.95 25.44 23.37
C TYR A 625 -10.88 26.53 23.49
N ALA A 626 -11.22 27.69 24.04
CA ALA A 626 -10.27 28.78 24.30
C ALA A 626 -9.14 28.37 25.26
N ASN A 627 -9.39 27.38 26.13
CA ASN A 627 -8.40 26.83 27.06
C ASN A 627 -7.50 25.75 26.43
N LEU A 628 -7.68 25.41 25.15
CA LEU A 628 -6.74 24.54 24.45
C LEU A 628 -5.41 25.26 24.26
N HIS A 629 -4.32 24.48 24.35
CA HIS A 629 -2.99 24.95 23.99
C HIS A 629 -2.99 25.51 22.56
N GLY A 630 -2.20 26.55 22.28
CA GLY A 630 -2.26 27.27 21.00
C GLY A 630 -2.14 26.38 19.76
N CYS A 631 -1.34 25.32 19.79
CA CYS A 631 -1.23 24.38 18.66
C CYS A 631 -2.45 23.46 18.47
N CYS A 632 -3.33 23.36 19.47
CA CYS A 632 -4.57 22.59 19.42
C CYS A 632 -5.80 23.40 19.03
N GLN A 633 -5.65 24.71 18.87
CA GLN A 633 -6.68 25.55 18.30
C GLN A 633 -6.74 25.33 16.78
N TYR A 634 -7.96 25.27 16.24
CA TYR A 634 -8.27 25.08 14.84
C TYR A 634 -9.40 26.04 14.43
N GLU A 635 -9.44 26.41 13.16
CA GLU A 635 -10.56 27.19 12.65
C GLU A 635 -11.86 26.37 12.80
N ARG A 636 -12.84 26.95 13.50
CA ARG A 636 -14.06 26.29 13.97
C ARG A 636 -15.25 26.48 13.04
#